data_AF-A0A380A607-F1
#
_entry.id   AF-A0A380A607-F1
#
_cell.length_a   1.000
_cell.length_b   1.000
_cell.length_c   1.000
_cell.angle_alpha   90.00
_cell.angle_beta   90.00
_cell.angle_gamma   90.00
#
_symmetry.space_group_name_H-M   'P 1'
#
loop_
_entity.id
_entity.type
_entity.pdbx_description
1 polymer ?
#
loop_
_entity_poly.entity_id
_entity_poly.type
_entity_poly.pdbx_seq_one_letter_code
_entity_poly.pdbx_strand_id
1 'polypeptide(L)'
;MVKSGRSQQAQLLLNSQQGLDAAYDAAIQRAGLLRVQDTHELFSAVETLSHMHPLRGERLMIVSNGAAPAAMALDELLGRNGKLAQLGDEILAQLGEALPEFIQAGNPIDLRDDATPQRYLAAVKTLLDSHDYDALLLIHAPSAAAPGTITAERIIEAVRQHPRGKRITLLTNWCGEYSSQEARRLFTEAGIPTYRTPEGAVTAFMHMVEYRRNQKQLKETPALPVGLTANTADAHRLIQQALAEGATQLDTHEVQSILQAYDLTTLPTWIAEDSAEAVHIAEQIGYPVALKLRSPDIPHKSEVQGVMLYLRTATEVQRAADAILDRVKRTYPQARIHGLLVQSMANRAGAQELRIAVEQDAIFGPLIMLGEGGIEWRQENQVAVALPPLNMALARYLVLQAVKGGKIRGRSALRPLDIPGLSRLLVQVSNLILDCPEITRLDIHPVLASGSEFTLLDVSMQLAPFVGDPQARLAIRPYPHELEETIGLKDGSQCLFRPILPEDEPALKHFIDRVTKEDLYYRYFSEINEFTHDDLANMTQIDYDREMAFVAVRDEQIIGVTRALSDPDNTDAEFAVLVRSDLKGLGLGRQLLEKMIAYARAHGLTRLTGITMPNNRGMIGLAQRLGFGIDVQIEDGIVNLTLPLQAEKAQ
;
A
#
# COMPACT_ATOMS: atom_id res chain seq x y z
N MET A 1 -0.17 13.26 9.47
CA MET A 1 1.26 13.61 9.54
C MET A 1 1.56 14.76 8.58
N VAL A 2 2.27 15.79 9.04
CA VAL A 2 2.83 16.84 8.19
C VAL A 2 4.30 16.51 7.93
N LYS A 3 4.72 16.35 6.67
CA LYS A 3 6.12 16.09 6.30
C LYS A 3 6.81 17.37 5.85
N SER A 4 7.82 17.80 6.60
CA SER A 4 8.77 18.84 6.16
C SER A 4 9.82 18.26 5.20
N GLY A 5 10.50 19.09 4.40
CA GLY A 5 11.55 18.59 3.49
C GLY A 5 11.02 17.83 2.27
N ARG A 6 10.03 18.41 1.58
CA ARG A 6 9.35 17.79 0.43
C ARG A 6 10.05 18.08 -0.90
N SER A 7 10.68 19.25 -0.99
CA SER A 7 11.55 19.60 -2.11
C SER A 7 12.99 19.29 -1.76
N GLN A 8 13.81 19.04 -2.78
CA GLN A 8 15.24 18.80 -2.62
C GLN A 8 15.93 19.93 -1.85
N GLN A 9 15.56 21.19 -2.13
CA GLN A 9 16.10 22.35 -1.41
C GLN A 9 15.73 22.34 0.09
N ALA A 10 14.51 21.93 0.43
CA ALA A 10 14.10 21.82 1.83
C ALA A 10 14.78 20.63 2.54
N GLN A 11 15.02 19.51 1.85
CA GLN A 11 15.81 18.39 2.39
C GLN A 11 17.25 18.80 2.69
N LEU A 12 17.87 19.56 1.77
CA LEU A 12 19.21 20.12 1.96
C LEU A 12 19.27 21.05 3.18
N LEU A 13 18.27 21.93 3.37
CA LEU A 13 18.19 22.81 4.53
C LEU A 13 18.12 22.02 5.86
N LEU A 14 17.43 20.88 5.84
CA LEU A 14 17.24 20.03 7.02
C LEU A 14 18.39 19.05 7.25
N ASN A 15 19.41 19.02 6.37
CA ASN A 15 20.48 18.03 6.38
C ASN A 15 19.96 16.58 6.43
N SER A 16 18.81 16.31 5.81
CA SER A 16 18.22 14.97 5.78
C SER A 16 18.79 14.14 4.62
N GLN A 17 18.76 12.81 4.75
CA GLN A 17 19.02 11.92 3.62
C GLN A 17 18.07 12.26 2.45
N GLN A 18 18.64 12.33 1.24
CA GLN A 18 17.89 12.66 0.03
C GLN A 18 17.14 11.41 -0.42
N GLY A 19 15.81 11.45 -0.31
CA GLY A 19 14.91 10.42 -0.80
C GLY A 19 13.73 11.04 -1.55
N LEU A 20 13.05 10.23 -2.35
CA LEU A 20 11.94 10.70 -3.17
C LEU A 20 10.72 11.06 -2.29
N ASP A 21 10.13 12.24 -2.48
CA ASP A 21 8.92 12.64 -1.70
C ASP A 21 7.75 11.68 -1.96
N ALA A 22 7.67 11.12 -3.17
CA ALA A 22 6.72 10.08 -3.55
C ALA A 22 6.96 8.74 -2.84
N ALA A 23 8.20 8.45 -2.42
CA ALA A 23 8.50 7.27 -1.59
C ALA A 23 7.96 7.45 -0.17
N TYR A 24 8.11 8.65 0.40
CA TYR A 24 7.46 9.01 1.66
C TYR A 24 5.94 8.91 1.57
N ASP A 25 5.33 9.38 0.48
CA ASP A 25 3.89 9.20 0.25
C ASP A 25 3.49 7.73 0.28
N ALA A 26 4.21 6.87 -0.45
CA ALA A 26 3.96 5.43 -0.47
C ALA A 26 4.11 4.81 0.93
N ALA A 27 5.18 5.16 1.67
CA ALA A 27 5.43 4.67 3.02
C ALA A 27 4.32 5.08 4.01
N ILE A 28 3.93 6.36 4.01
CA ILE A 28 2.87 6.88 4.90
C ILE A 28 1.54 6.19 4.59
N GLN A 29 1.19 6.04 3.31
CA GLN A 29 -0.03 5.35 2.90
C GLN A 29 -0.02 3.89 3.35
N ARG A 30 1.13 3.21 3.21
CA ARG A 30 1.28 1.81 3.54
C ARG A 30 1.30 1.53 5.04
N ALA A 31 1.76 2.50 5.84
CA ALA A 31 1.64 2.54 7.29
C ALA A 31 0.23 2.91 7.79
N GLY A 32 -0.76 3.08 6.90
CA GLY A 32 -2.13 3.42 7.28
C GLY A 32 -2.31 4.86 7.77
N LEU A 33 -1.30 5.71 7.61
CA LEU A 33 -1.30 7.08 8.09
C LEU A 33 -1.87 8.03 7.03
N LEU A 34 -2.45 9.14 7.48
CA LEU A 34 -2.88 10.23 6.59
C LEU A 34 -1.76 11.28 6.48
N ARG A 35 -1.33 11.59 5.26
CA ARG A 35 -0.46 12.73 4.98
C ARG A 35 -1.31 13.97 4.71
N VAL A 36 -0.96 15.08 5.34
CA VAL A 36 -1.59 16.39 5.12
C VAL A 36 -0.54 17.40 4.62
N GLN A 37 -0.99 18.41 3.88
CA GLN A 37 -0.10 19.35 3.20
C GLN A 37 0.52 20.38 4.16
N ASP A 38 -0.26 20.82 5.15
CA ASP A 38 0.10 21.89 6.07
C ASP A 38 -0.55 21.71 7.44
N THR A 39 -0.29 22.66 8.34
CA THR A 39 -0.81 22.64 9.71
C THR A 39 -2.32 22.90 9.77
N HIS A 40 -2.90 23.64 8.81
CA HIS A 40 -4.33 23.89 8.77
C HIS A 40 -5.11 22.63 8.38
N GLU A 41 -4.62 21.88 7.39
CA GLU A 41 -5.13 20.56 7.06
C GLU A 41 -4.93 19.57 8.21
N LEU A 42 -3.83 19.65 8.97
CA LEU A 42 -3.61 18.80 10.15
C LEU A 42 -4.72 18.99 11.18
N PHE A 43 -5.02 20.23 11.57
CA PHE A 43 -6.07 20.49 12.56
C PHE A 43 -7.45 20.10 12.05
N SER A 44 -7.76 20.37 10.77
CA SER A 44 -9.00 19.93 10.13
C SER A 44 -9.14 18.41 10.14
N ALA A 45 -8.06 17.69 9.80
CA ALA A 45 -8.03 16.23 9.83
C ALA A 45 -8.22 15.68 11.25
N VAL A 46 -7.57 16.27 12.25
CA VAL A 46 -7.72 15.86 13.66
C VAL A 46 -9.14 16.08 14.15
N GLU A 47 -9.76 17.24 13.87
CA GLU A 47 -11.15 17.52 14.23
C GLU A 47 -12.09 16.50 13.58
N THR A 48 -11.89 16.21 12.30
CA THR A 48 -12.71 15.24 11.57
C THR A 48 -12.55 13.83 12.13
N LEU A 49 -11.30 13.35 12.25
CA LEU A 49 -10.99 11.98 12.63
C LEU A 49 -11.26 11.69 14.12
N SER A 50 -11.22 12.70 14.99
CA SER A 50 -11.52 12.52 16.42
C SER A 50 -13.03 12.40 16.69
N HIS A 51 -13.85 13.01 15.85
CA HIS A 51 -15.31 13.03 16.00
C HIS A 51 -16.03 12.12 14.98
N MET A 52 -15.29 11.34 14.18
CA MET A 52 -15.88 10.56 13.11
C MET A 52 -16.61 9.29 13.59
N HIS A 53 -17.74 9.02 12.94
CA HIS A 53 -18.16 7.64 12.74
C HIS A 53 -17.38 7.03 11.57
N PRO A 54 -16.93 5.76 11.65
CA PRO A 54 -16.22 5.10 10.56
C PRO A 54 -17.03 5.13 9.25
N LEU A 55 -16.44 5.69 8.19
CA LEU A 55 -17.05 5.67 6.86
C LEU A 55 -17.27 4.23 6.41
N ARG A 56 -18.45 3.92 5.87
CA ARG A 56 -18.74 2.61 5.27
C ARG A 56 -18.39 2.54 3.78
N GLY A 57 -18.33 3.68 3.13
CA GLY A 57 -17.90 3.83 1.74
C GLY A 57 -17.28 5.20 1.49
N GLU A 58 -17.43 5.72 0.28
CA GLU A 58 -16.77 6.95 -0.18
C GLU A 58 -17.72 7.84 -1.02
N ARG A 59 -19.04 7.59 -0.96
CA ARG A 59 -20.07 8.34 -1.68
C ARG A 59 -20.58 9.50 -0.84
N LEU A 60 -20.39 10.73 -1.31
CA LEU A 60 -20.86 11.95 -0.66
C LEU A 60 -22.22 12.39 -1.22
N MET A 61 -23.15 12.69 -0.33
CA MET A 61 -24.40 13.38 -0.63
C MET A 61 -24.28 14.84 -0.21
N ILE A 62 -24.64 15.79 -1.08
CA ILE A 62 -24.55 17.23 -0.79
C ILE A 62 -25.95 17.86 -0.80
N VAL A 63 -26.28 18.61 0.24
CA VAL A 63 -27.50 19.43 0.33
C VAL A 63 -27.11 20.86 0.66
N SER A 64 -27.59 21.84 -0.11
CA SER A 64 -27.20 23.24 0.04
C SER A 64 -28.42 24.15 -0.13
N ASN A 65 -28.48 25.30 0.53
CA ASN A 65 -29.44 26.37 0.19
C ASN A 65 -28.89 27.38 -0.82
N GLY A 66 -27.78 27.06 -1.48
CA GLY A 66 -27.21 27.90 -2.53
C GLY A 66 -26.45 27.07 -3.56
N ALA A 67 -26.72 27.35 -4.83
CA ALA A 67 -26.04 26.68 -5.94
C ALA A 67 -24.52 26.96 -5.97
N ALA A 68 -24.08 28.19 -5.68
CA ALA A 68 -22.65 28.53 -5.72
C ALA A 68 -21.81 27.78 -4.67
N PRO A 69 -22.18 27.75 -3.37
CA PRO A 69 -21.49 26.90 -2.40
C PRO A 69 -21.50 25.40 -2.75
N ALA A 70 -22.60 24.90 -3.32
CA ALA A 70 -22.67 23.51 -3.77
C ALA A 70 -21.72 23.22 -4.94
N ALA A 71 -21.60 24.16 -5.89
CA ALA A 71 -20.67 24.06 -7.01
C ALA A 71 -19.20 24.07 -6.52
N MET A 72 -18.86 24.92 -5.56
CA MET A 72 -17.52 24.93 -4.95
C MET A 72 -17.19 23.60 -4.27
N ALA A 73 -18.16 23.01 -3.55
CA ALA A 73 -18.00 21.67 -2.98
C ALA A 73 -17.82 20.59 -4.06
N LEU A 74 -18.54 20.68 -5.18
CA LEU A 74 -18.40 19.75 -6.30
C LEU A 74 -17.02 19.85 -6.96
N ASP A 75 -16.56 21.06 -7.25
CA ASP A 75 -15.26 21.29 -7.88
C ASP A 75 -14.13 20.74 -7.01
N GLU A 76 -14.18 20.98 -5.69
CA GLU A 76 -13.21 20.42 -4.74
C GLU A 76 -13.28 18.89 -4.67
N LEU A 77 -14.50 18.32 -4.64
CA LEU A 77 -14.69 16.87 -4.55
C LEU A 77 -14.14 16.17 -5.79
N LEU A 78 -14.44 16.70 -6.97
CA LEU A 78 -13.97 16.17 -8.25
C LEU A 78 -12.46 16.37 -8.42
N GLY A 79 -11.92 17.54 -8.03
CA GLY A 79 -10.49 17.82 -8.02
C GLY A 79 -9.69 16.84 -7.17
N ARG A 80 -10.27 16.33 -6.08
CA ARG A 80 -9.69 15.29 -5.21
C ARG A 80 -10.07 13.85 -5.59
N ASN A 81 -10.69 13.63 -6.75
CA ASN A 81 -11.16 12.31 -7.20
C ASN A 81 -12.13 11.61 -6.21
N GLY A 82 -12.96 12.41 -5.53
CA GLY A 82 -14.06 11.95 -4.68
C GLY A 82 -15.24 11.41 -5.50
N LYS A 83 -16.21 10.78 -4.82
CA LYS A 83 -17.39 10.19 -5.47
C LYS A 83 -18.66 10.80 -4.93
N LEU A 84 -19.55 11.20 -5.84
CA LEU A 84 -20.92 11.56 -5.49
C LEU A 84 -21.77 10.30 -5.31
N ALA A 85 -22.70 10.37 -4.37
CA ALA A 85 -23.78 9.39 -4.25
C ALA A 85 -24.72 9.45 -5.45
N GLN A 86 -25.15 8.27 -5.91
CA GLN A 86 -26.24 8.10 -6.88
C GLN A 86 -27.44 7.59 -6.11
N LEU A 87 -28.50 8.39 -6.05
CA LEU A 87 -29.72 8.04 -5.32
C LEU A 87 -30.57 7.07 -6.15
N GLY A 88 -31.18 6.09 -5.49
CA GLY A 88 -32.15 5.21 -6.12
C GLY A 88 -33.47 5.91 -6.43
N ASP A 89 -34.22 5.37 -7.39
CA ASP A 89 -35.49 5.93 -7.86
C ASP A 89 -36.52 6.13 -6.73
N GLU A 90 -36.53 5.23 -5.74
CA GLU A 90 -37.41 5.32 -4.57
C GLU A 90 -37.16 6.61 -3.75
N ILE A 91 -35.89 6.91 -3.48
CA ILE A 91 -35.51 8.08 -2.68
C ILE A 91 -35.69 9.36 -3.48
N LEU A 92 -35.44 9.33 -4.79
CA LEU A 92 -35.74 10.44 -5.69
C LEU A 92 -37.23 10.79 -5.67
N ALA A 93 -38.12 9.78 -5.68
CA ALA A 93 -39.56 9.99 -5.58
C ALA A 93 -39.97 10.57 -4.22
N GLN A 94 -39.47 10.01 -3.11
CA GLN A 94 -39.75 10.53 -1.76
C GLN A 94 -39.26 11.98 -1.57
N LEU A 95 -38.12 12.33 -2.14
CA LEU A 95 -37.61 13.71 -2.14
C LEU A 95 -38.51 14.64 -2.98
N GLY A 96 -39.02 14.16 -4.12
CA GLY A 96 -39.96 14.91 -4.96
C GLY A 96 -41.29 15.19 -4.27
N GLU A 97 -41.77 14.29 -3.39
CA GLU A 97 -42.97 14.53 -2.58
C GLU A 97 -42.70 15.44 -1.37
N ALA A 98 -41.52 15.32 -0.76
CA ALA A 98 -41.16 16.06 0.45
C ALA A 98 -40.71 17.51 0.19
N LEU A 99 -40.28 17.82 -1.04
CA LEU A 99 -39.75 19.12 -1.44
C LEU A 99 -40.66 19.79 -2.49
N PRO A 100 -40.67 21.13 -2.58
CA PRO A 100 -41.40 21.84 -3.62
C PRO A 100 -40.99 21.41 -5.04
N GLU A 101 -41.94 21.41 -5.98
CA GLU A 101 -41.75 20.96 -7.38
C GLU A 101 -40.60 21.66 -8.13
N PHE A 102 -40.26 22.89 -7.74
CA PHE A 102 -39.16 23.65 -8.35
C PHE A 102 -37.76 23.21 -7.89
N ILE A 103 -37.67 22.31 -6.91
CA ILE A 103 -36.42 21.74 -6.42
C ILE A 103 -36.19 20.41 -7.12
N GLN A 104 -35.08 20.34 -7.86
CA GLN A 104 -34.70 19.08 -8.51
C GLN A 104 -34.09 18.12 -7.48
N ALA A 105 -34.72 16.97 -7.30
CA ALA A 105 -34.12 15.85 -6.58
C ALA A 105 -32.89 15.34 -7.35
N GLY A 106 -31.76 15.19 -6.67
CA GLY A 106 -30.49 14.82 -7.28
C GLY A 106 -29.35 14.94 -6.30
N ASN A 107 -28.12 14.96 -6.79
CA ASN A 107 -26.95 15.22 -5.96
C ASN A 107 -25.99 16.14 -6.72
N PRO A 108 -25.79 17.40 -6.26
CA PRO A 108 -26.33 18.01 -5.03
C PRO A 108 -27.84 18.30 -5.08
N ILE A 109 -28.45 18.47 -3.90
CA ILE A 109 -29.79 19.07 -3.77
C ILE A 109 -29.61 20.57 -3.46
N ASP A 110 -30.08 21.43 -4.37
CA ASP A 110 -30.16 22.88 -4.16
C ASP A 110 -31.54 23.27 -3.60
N LEU A 111 -31.58 23.49 -2.28
CA LEU A 111 -32.76 23.93 -1.54
C LEU A 111 -33.15 25.38 -1.81
N ARG A 112 -32.36 26.14 -2.58
CA ARG A 112 -32.56 27.58 -2.89
C ARG A 112 -32.36 28.52 -1.70
N ASP A 113 -32.15 29.80 -1.99
CA ASP A 113 -31.74 30.85 -1.03
C ASP A 113 -32.81 31.21 0.01
N ASP A 114 -34.07 30.90 -0.27
CA ASP A 114 -35.22 31.03 0.63
C ASP A 114 -35.46 29.77 1.50
N ALA A 115 -34.53 28.81 1.53
CA ALA A 115 -34.69 27.56 2.25
C ALA A 115 -34.93 27.76 3.76
N THR A 116 -36.13 27.40 4.21
CA THR A 116 -36.50 27.44 5.64
C THR A 116 -35.90 26.26 6.42
N PRO A 117 -35.83 26.33 7.75
CA PRO A 117 -35.44 25.18 8.59
C PRO A 117 -36.28 23.92 8.30
N GLN A 118 -37.57 24.09 7.99
CA GLN A 118 -38.47 22.99 7.64
C GLN A 118 -38.06 22.31 6.33
N ARG A 119 -37.57 23.07 5.35
CA ARG A 119 -37.10 22.54 4.06
C ARG A 119 -35.84 21.69 4.24
N TYR A 120 -34.89 22.15 5.06
CA TYR A 120 -33.73 21.34 5.45
C TYR A 120 -34.15 20.06 6.18
N LEU A 121 -35.08 20.15 7.14
CA LEU A 121 -35.58 18.99 7.87
C LEU A 121 -36.26 17.96 6.96
N ALA A 122 -37.04 18.40 5.98
CA ALA A 122 -37.68 17.51 5.01
C ALA A 122 -36.64 16.72 4.23
N ALA A 123 -35.65 17.40 3.63
CA ALA A 123 -34.57 16.75 2.90
C ALA A 123 -33.75 15.80 3.79
N VAL A 124 -33.33 16.25 4.98
CA VAL A 124 -32.50 15.45 5.89
C VAL A 124 -33.23 14.21 6.38
N LYS A 125 -34.52 14.31 6.76
CA LYS A 125 -35.30 13.15 7.21
C LYS A 125 -35.42 12.09 6.11
N THR A 126 -35.79 12.48 4.89
CA THR A 126 -35.88 11.56 3.75
C THR A 126 -34.53 10.92 3.44
N LEU A 127 -33.44 11.70 3.46
CA LEU A 127 -32.11 11.15 3.22
C LEU A 127 -31.66 10.19 4.33
N LEU A 128 -32.02 10.44 5.59
CA LEU A 128 -31.63 9.57 6.70
C LEU A 128 -32.18 8.14 6.55
N ASP A 129 -33.25 7.92 5.77
CA ASP A 129 -33.80 6.62 5.45
C ASP A 129 -33.06 5.88 4.29
N SER A 130 -32.23 6.58 3.50
CA SER A 130 -31.57 6.03 2.30
C SER A 130 -30.14 5.51 2.50
N HIS A 131 -29.86 4.25 2.15
CA HIS A 131 -28.50 3.68 2.22
C HIS A 131 -27.62 3.98 0.98
N ASP A 132 -28.05 4.90 0.10
CA ASP A 132 -27.40 5.20 -1.19
C ASP A 132 -26.16 6.11 -1.07
N TYR A 133 -25.88 6.61 0.12
CA TYR A 133 -24.71 7.44 0.41
C TYR A 133 -24.03 7.02 1.72
N ASP A 134 -22.75 7.38 1.83
CA ASP A 134 -21.88 7.00 2.95
C ASP A 134 -21.61 8.18 3.89
N ALA A 135 -21.68 9.42 3.38
CA ALA A 135 -21.62 10.65 4.16
C ALA A 135 -22.57 11.71 3.59
N LEU A 136 -23.09 12.57 4.47
CA LEU A 136 -23.95 13.70 4.13
C LEU A 136 -23.23 15.01 4.46
N LEU A 137 -23.10 15.90 3.49
CA LEU A 137 -22.61 17.27 3.66
C LEU A 137 -23.78 18.23 3.55
N LEU A 138 -24.07 18.95 4.64
CA LEU A 138 -25.04 20.03 4.65
C LEU A 138 -24.32 21.38 4.54
N ILE A 139 -24.71 22.17 3.55
CA ILE A 139 -24.16 23.49 3.29
C ILE A 139 -25.24 24.54 3.58
N HIS A 140 -24.87 25.59 4.31
CA HIS A 140 -25.74 26.71 4.63
C HIS A 140 -25.02 28.04 4.36
N ALA A 141 -25.58 28.81 3.44
CA ALA A 141 -25.25 30.20 3.21
C ALA A 141 -26.21 31.10 4.03
N PRO A 142 -25.69 32.11 4.75
CA PRO A 142 -26.53 33.04 5.52
C PRO A 142 -27.58 33.72 4.64
N SER A 143 -28.84 33.64 5.08
CA SER A 143 -29.99 34.28 4.42
C SER A 143 -30.99 34.72 5.48
N ALA A 144 -31.72 35.82 5.22
CA ALA A 144 -32.76 36.30 6.12
C ALA A 144 -33.92 35.29 6.28
N ALA A 145 -34.20 34.50 5.25
CA ALA A 145 -35.23 33.46 5.26
C ALA A 145 -34.78 32.18 5.99
N ALA A 146 -33.49 32.03 6.27
CA ALA A 146 -32.87 30.81 6.78
C ALA A 146 -31.96 31.09 7.98
N PRO A 147 -32.51 31.37 9.19
CA PRO A 147 -31.68 31.64 10.37
C PRO A 147 -30.78 30.43 10.70
N GLY A 148 -29.47 30.59 10.50
CA GLY A 148 -28.52 29.47 10.55
C GLY A 148 -28.53 28.70 11.87
N THR A 149 -28.69 29.39 13.00
CA THR A 149 -28.74 28.79 14.35
C THR A 149 -29.98 27.92 14.54
N ILE A 150 -31.16 28.41 14.17
CA ILE A 150 -32.42 27.64 14.30
C ILE A 150 -32.37 26.41 13.40
N THR A 151 -31.86 26.54 12.17
CA THR A 151 -31.67 25.40 11.27
C THR A 151 -30.72 24.35 11.89
N ALA A 152 -29.61 24.78 12.49
CA ALA A 152 -28.65 23.89 13.14
C ALA A 152 -29.27 23.09 14.30
N GLU A 153 -29.97 23.77 15.23
CA GLU A 153 -30.65 23.12 16.36
C GLU A 153 -31.61 22.02 15.90
N ARG A 154 -32.41 22.33 14.87
CA ARG A 154 -33.41 21.41 14.31
C ARG A 154 -32.76 20.19 13.64
N ILE A 155 -31.69 20.40 12.88
CA ILE A 155 -30.94 19.30 12.25
C ILE A 155 -30.32 18.41 13.33
N ILE A 156 -29.67 18.99 14.34
CA ILE A 156 -29.06 18.24 15.45
C ILE A 156 -30.11 17.37 16.15
N GLU A 157 -31.27 17.94 16.47
CA GLU A 157 -32.38 17.21 17.08
C GLU A 157 -32.88 16.05 16.19
N ALA A 158 -33.12 16.32 14.91
CA ALA A 158 -33.60 15.31 13.97
C ALA A 158 -32.63 14.14 13.80
N VAL A 159 -31.33 14.44 13.65
CA VAL A 159 -30.28 13.41 13.53
C VAL A 159 -30.19 12.60 14.82
N ARG A 160 -30.22 13.24 15.99
CA ARG A 160 -30.16 12.56 17.29
C ARG A 160 -31.33 11.60 17.51
N GLN A 161 -32.53 11.97 17.06
CA GLN A 161 -33.74 11.15 17.20
C GLN A 161 -33.80 9.99 16.19
N HIS A 162 -33.09 10.09 15.07
CA HIS A 162 -33.14 9.09 14.01
C HIS A 162 -32.30 7.84 14.35
N PRO A 163 -32.78 6.61 14.12
CA PRO A 163 -32.02 5.38 14.38
C PRO A 163 -30.66 5.33 13.67
N ARG A 164 -30.57 5.93 12.48
CA ARG A 164 -29.33 6.00 11.69
C ARG A 164 -28.40 7.16 12.09
N GLY A 165 -28.86 8.11 12.90
CA GLY A 165 -28.06 9.27 13.29
C GLY A 165 -26.73 8.90 13.95
N LYS A 166 -26.70 7.80 14.72
CA LYS A 166 -25.48 7.25 15.36
C LYS A 166 -24.54 6.49 14.42
N ARG A 167 -24.90 6.35 13.14
CA ARG A 167 -24.17 5.52 12.17
C ARG A 167 -23.75 6.29 10.92
N ILE A 168 -24.42 7.41 10.64
CA ILE A 168 -24.12 8.23 9.46
C ILE A 168 -23.03 9.25 9.78
N THR A 169 -22.13 9.45 8.83
CA THR A 169 -21.17 10.55 8.89
C THR A 169 -21.85 11.81 8.35
N LEU A 170 -22.09 12.78 9.23
CA LEU A 170 -22.64 14.09 8.88
C LEU A 170 -21.54 15.15 8.99
N LEU A 171 -21.30 15.88 7.92
CA LEU A 171 -20.45 17.06 7.90
C LEU A 171 -21.30 18.29 7.61
N THR A 172 -20.89 19.43 8.14
CA THR A 172 -21.62 20.68 7.97
C THR A 172 -20.68 21.79 7.50
N ASN A 173 -21.15 22.61 6.57
CA ASN A 173 -20.51 23.87 6.20
C ASN A 173 -21.50 25.01 6.40
N TRP A 174 -21.28 25.81 7.44
CA TRP A 174 -22.09 26.97 7.75
C TRP A 174 -21.27 28.22 7.45
N CYS A 175 -21.51 28.79 6.27
CA CYS A 175 -20.78 29.94 5.73
C CYS A 175 -21.01 31.21 6.55
N GLY A 176 -20.09 32.16 6.49
CA GLY A 176 -20.17 33.44 7.20
C GLY A 176 -19.49 33.40 8.56
N GLU A 177 -18.54 34.32 8.77
CA GLU A 177 -17.68 34.28 9.96
C GLU A 177 -18.47 34.54 11.24
N TYR A 178 -19.20 35.66 11.30
CA TYR A 178 -19.95 36.06 12.49
C TYR A 178 -21.38 35.48 12.53
N SER A 179 -22.10 35.52 11.40
CA SER A 179 -23.52 35.14 11.34
C SER A 179 -23.79 33.67 11.67
N SER A 180 -22.78 32.81 11.52
CA SER A 180 -22.92 31.36 11.68
C SER A 180 -22.04 30.80 12.80
N GLN A 181 -21.39 31.66 13.59
CA GLN A 181 -20.53 31.25 14.70
C GLN A 181 -21.29 30.39 15.71
N GLU A 182 -22.49 30.81 16.10
CA GLU A 182 -23.31 30.09 17.07
C GLU A 182 -23.78 28.73 16.53
N ALA A 183 -24.20 28.67 15.26
CA ALA A 183 -24.59 27.41 14.63
C ALA A 183 -23.43 26.41 14.62
N ARG A 184 -22.21 26.87 14.28
CA ARG A 184 -21.01 26.03 14.32
C ARG A 184 -20.70 25.54 15.73
N ARG A 185 -20.78 26.42 16.76
CA ARG A 185 -20.62 26.02 18.17
C ARG A 185 -21.57 24.89 18.54
N LEU A 186 -22.84 25.00 18.18
CA LEU A 186 -23.86 23.98 18.46
C LEU A 186 -23.54 22.63 17.77
N PHE A 187 -23.05 22.64 16.53
CA PHE A 187 -22.62 21.40 15.87
C PHE A 187 -21.42 20.75 16.57
N THR A 188 -20.40 21.54 16.92
CA THR A 188 -19.23 21.05 17.67
C THR A 188 -19.65 20.43 19.02
N GLU A 189 -20.53 21.09 19.78
CA GLU A 189 -21.07 20.57 21.05
C GLU A 189 -21.90 19.28 20.86
N ALA A 190 -22.52 19.12 19.70
CA ALA A 190 -23.21 17.89 19.32
C ALA A 190 -22.29 16.78 18.76
N GLY A 191 -20.98 17.04 18.64
CA GLY A 191 -20.02 16.10 18.05
C GLY A 191 -20.14 15.96 16.53
N ILE A 192 -20.69 16.98 15.84
CA ILE A 192 -20.82 17.02 14.38
C ILE A 192 -19.75 17.96 13.82
N PRO A 193 -18.81 17.48 12.98
CA PRO A 193 -17.78 18.33 12.37
C PRO A 193 -18.38 19.46 11.53
N THR A 194 -17.84 20.67 11.69
CA THR A 194 -18.38 21.87 11.05
C THR A 194 -17.30 22.79 10.51
N TYR A 195 -17.52 23.33 9.31
CA TYR A 195 -16.51 24.06 8.55
C TYR A 195 -17.02 25.42 8.07
N ARG A 196 -16.09 26.34 7.88
CA ARG A 196 -16.37 27.70 7.38
C ARG A 196 -16.59 27.75 5.88
N THR A 197 -15.91 26.89 5.12
CA THR A 197 -15.95 26.89 3.65
C THR A 197 -16.39 25.52 3.09
N PRO A 198 -17.06 25.49 1.93
CA PRO A 198 -17.41 24.24 1.24
C PRO A 198 -16.19 23.36 0.95
N GLU A 199 -15.10 23.97 0.49
CA GLU A 199 -13.85 23.30 0.13
C GLU A 199 -13.18 22.67 1.36
N GLY A 200 -13.23 23.35 2.51
CA GLY A 200 -12.72 22.82 3.77
C GLY A 200 -13.49 21.59 4.23
N ALA A 201 -14.83 21.62 4.10
CA ALA A 201 -15.67 20.47 4.45
C ALA A 201 -15.44 19.26 3.55
N VAL A 202 -15.25 19.50 2.24
CA VAL A 202 -14.93 18.44 1.29
C VAL A 202 -13.51 17.92 1.50
N THR A 203 -12.54 18.79 1.77
CA THR A 203 -11.17 18.40 2.12
C THR A 203 -11.16 17.47 3.33
N ALA A 204 -11.89 17.84 4.39
CA ALA A 204 -12.08 17.01 5.57
C ALA A 204 -12.72 15.65 5.26
N PHE A 205 -13.79 15.63 4.46
CA PHE A 205 -14.39 14.36 4.00
C PHE A 205 -13.38 13.50 3.23
N MET A 206 -12.59 14.11 2.33
CA MET A 206 -11.59 13.39 1.55
C MET A 206 -10.45 12.86 2.42
N HIS A 207 -10.03 13.56 3.48
CA HIS A 207 -9.10 13.03 4.47
C HIS A 207 -9.62 11.75 5.14
N MET A 208 -10.92 11.66 5.45
CA MET A 208 -11.53 10.43 5.97
C MET A 208 -11.49 9.29 4.95
N VAL A 209 -11.77 9.60 3.68
CA VAL A 209 -11.74 8.63 2.58
C VAL A 209 -10.32 8.11 2.37
N GLU A 210 -9.33 9.00 2.36
CA GLU A 210 -7.90 8.67 2.23
C GLU A 210 -7.42 7.83 3.41
N TYR A 211 -7.75 8.23 4.64
CA TYR A 211 -7.44 7.46 5.84
C TYR A 211 -8.03 6.05 5.75
N ARG A 212 -9.31 5.90 5.39
CA ARG A 212 -9.93 4.58 5.18
C ARG A 212 -9.23 3.75 4.10
N ARG A 213 -8.80 4.37 2.99
CA ARG A 213 -8.06 3.68 1.93
C ARG A 213 -6.69 3.20 2.43
N ASN A 214 -5.99 4.02 3.22
CA ASN A 214 -4.69 3.69 3.78
C ASN A 214 -4.81 2.57 4.82
N GLN A 215 -5.85 2.61 5.66
CA GLN A 215 -6.17 1.53 6.61
C GLN A 215 -6.46 0.19 5.90
N LYS A 216 -7.10 0.21 4.72
CA LYS A 216 -7.24 -1.01 3.92
C LYS A 216 -5.90 -1.52 3.41
N GLN A 217 -5.04 -0.64 2.92
CA GLN A 217 -3.69 -1.04 2.46
C GLN A 217 -2.84 -1.59 3.60
N LEU A 218 -2.91 -1.01 4.79
CA LEU A 218 -2.19 -1.48 5.98
C LEU A 218 -2.53 -2.94 6.28
N LYS A 219 -3.81 -3.32 6.16
CA LYS A 219 -4.28 -4.70 6.39
C LYS A 219 -3.85 -5.69 5.31
N GLU A 220 -3.44 -5.23 4.14
CA GLU A 220 -2.96 -6.15 3.10
C GLU A 220 -1.65 -6.79 3.54
N THR A 221 -1.59 -8.12 3.55
CA THR A 221 -0.37 -8.87 3.86
C THR A 221 0.20 -9.47 2.58
N PRO A 222 1.07 -8.75 1.87
CA PRO A 222 1.78 -9.31 0.74
C PRO A 222 2.74 -10.38 1.25
N ALA A 223 2.63 -11.56 0.66
CA ALA A 223 3.51 -12.67 0.92
C ALA A 223 4.24 -13.01 -0.37
N LEU A 224 5.45 -13.56 -0.23
CA LEU A 224 6.10 -14.23 -1.36
C LEU A 224 5.23 -15.43 -1.74
N PRO A 225 4.91 -15.63 -3.02
CA PRO A 225 4.13 -16.80 -3.43
C PRO A 225 4.80 -18.09 -2.93
N VAL A 226 4.04 -18.92 -2.21
CA VAL A 226 4.49 -20.26 -1.82
C VAL A 226 4.72 -21.07 -3.10
N GLY A 227 5.99 -21.23 -3.47
CA GLY A 227 6.37 -21.81 -4.76
C GLY A 227 6.33 -20.79 -5.89
N LEU A 228 7.19 -19.77 -5.83
CA LEU A 228 7.73 -19.15 -7.05
C LEU A 228 8.10 -20.27 -8.03
N THR A 229 7.78 -20.11 -9.31
CA THR A 229 7.85 -21.18 -10.31
C THR A 229 9.18 -21.93 -10.25
N ALA A 230 9.20 -23.20 -10.68
CA ALA A 230 10.35 -24.09 -10.62
C ALA A 230 11.65 -23.59 -11.29
N ASN A 231 11.63 -22.41 -11.93
CA ASN A 231 12.76 -21.83 -12.68
C ASN A 231 13.46 -20.66 -11.96
N THR A 232 13.09 -20.23 -10.74
CA THR A 232 13.82 -19.14 -10.06
C THR A 232 15.28 -19.47 -9.76
N ALA A 233 15.57 -20.75 -9.51
CA ALA A 233 16.95 -21.22 -9.37
C ALA A 233 17.81 -20.94 -10.62
N ASP A 234 17.22 -21.02 -11.82
CA ASP A 234 17.90 -20.65 -13.06
C ASP A 234 18.13 -19.14 -13.17
N ALA A 235 17.17 -18.31 -12.74
CA ALA A 235 17.37 -16.87 -12.68
C ALA A 235 18.55 -16.50 -11.77
N HIS A 236 18.61 -17.08 -10.56
CA HIS A 236 19.72 -16.86 -9.63
C HIS A 236 21.06 -17.29 -10.25
N ARG A 237 21.10 -18.46 -10.88
CA ARG A 237 22.31 -18.96 -11.55
C ARG A 237 22.78 -18.02 -12.66
N LEU A 238 21.87 -17.50 -13.48
CA LEU A 238 22.20 -16.57 -14.57
C LEU A 238 22.71 -15.22 -14.05
N ILE A 239 22.10 -14.68 -12.99
CA ILE A 239 22.55 -13.44 -12.35
C ILE A 239 23.95 -13.62 -11.74
N GLN A 240 24.17 -14.72 -11.03
CA GLN A 240 25.48 -15.02 -10.43
C GLN A 240 26.56 -15.25 -11.48
N GLN A 241 26.22 -15.91 -12.60
CA GLN A 241 27.13 -16.06 -13.73
C GLN A 241 27.50 -14.70 -14.33
N ALA A 242 26.52 -13.83 -14.60
CA ALA A 242 26.76 -12.49 -15.13
C ALA A 242 27.68 -11.67 -14.21
N LEU A 243 27.44 -11.70 -12.90
CA LEU A 243 28.30 -11.04 -11.91
C LEU A 243 29.72 -11.62 -11.88
N ALA A 244 29.86 -12.94 -11.95
CA ALA A 244 31.16 -13.61 -11.99
C ALA A 244 31.96 -13.26 -13.27
N GLU A 245 31.26 -13.01 -14.38
CA GLU A 245 31.83 -12.53 -15.65
C GLU A 245 32.12 -11.01 -15.63
N GLY A 246 31.77 -10.32 -14.55
CA GLY A 246 32.01 -8.89 -14.35
C GLY A 246 30.95 -7.97 -14.98
N ALA A 247 29.81 -8.52 -15.41
CA ALA A 247 28.72 -7.72 -15.95
C ALA A 247 27.96 -7.00 -14.81
N THR A 248 27.85 -5.67 -14.93
CA THR A 248 27.07 -4.82 -14.01
C THR A 248 25.77 -4.31 -14.64
N GLN A 249 25.56 -4.61 -15.93
CA GLN A 249 24.39 -4.20 -16.69
C GLN A 249 24.05 -5.26 -17.74
N LEU A 250 22.77 -5.61 -17.83
CA LEU A 250 22.21 -6.54 -18.80
C LEU A 250 21.14 -5.85 -19.65
N ASP A 251 21.13 -6.14 -20.95
CA ASP A 251 20.14 -5.68 -21.92
C ASP A 251 19.03 -6.72 -22.13
N THR A 252 17.95 -6.31 -22.81
CA THR A 252 16.73 -7.11 -23.07
C THR A 252 16.96 -8.59 -23.41
N HIS A 253 17.93 -8.91 -24.26
CA HIS A 253 18.22 -10.29 -24.68
C HIS A 253 18.88 -11.14 -23.57
N GLU A 254 19.73 -10.53 -22.74
CA GLU A 254 20.41 -11.20 -21.61
C GLU A 254 19.42 -11.45 -20.47
N VAL A 255 18.51 -10.51 -20.23
CA VAL A 255 17.53 -10.62 -19.14
C VAL A 255 16.32 -11.49 -19.50
N GLN A 256 16.11 -11.84 -20.78
CA GLN A 256 14.92 -12.58 -21.23
C GLN A 256 14.69 -13.86 -20.41
N SER A 257 15.72 -14.68 -20.23
CA SER A 257 15.62 -15.94 -19.47
C SER A 257 15.35 -15.71 -17.98
N ILE A 258 15.92 -14.63 -17.41
CA ILE A 258 15.69 -14.22 -16.02
C ILE A 258 14.23 -13.80 -15.85
N LEU A 259 13.73 -12.93 -16.71
CA LEU A 259 12.36 -12.43 -16.70
C LEU A 259 11.33 -13.54 -16.92
N GLN A 260 11.61 -14.46 -17.84
CA GLN A 260 10.74 -15.61 -18.11
C GLN A 260 10.58 -16.53 -16.89
N ALA A 261 11.58 -16.61 -16.00
CA ALA A 261 11.45 -17.35 -14.74
C ALA A 261 10.38 -16.76 -13.80
N TYR A 262 10.03 -15.48 -13.96
CA TYR A 262 8.96 -14.80 -13.21
C TYR A 262 7.72 -14.52 -14.07
N ASP A 263 7.56 -15.25 -15.19
CA ASP A 263 6.45 -15.11 -16.14
C ASP A 263 6.33 -13.68 -16.73
N LEU A 264 7.45 -12.98 -16.88
CA LEU A 264 7.56 -11.68 -17.53
C LEU A 264 7.96 -11.86 -19.00
N THR A 265 7.04 -11.55 -19.91
CA THR A 265 7.20 -11.81 -21.36
C THR A 265 7.86 -10.65 -22.10
N THR A 266 9.10 -10.85 -22.55
CA THR A 266 9.76 -9.95 -23.51
C THR A 266 9.49 -10.36 -24.95
N LEU A 267 9.72 -9.45 -25.91
CA LEU A 267 9.84 -9.87 -27.30
C LEU A 267 11.15 -10.64 -27.52
N PRO A 268 11.11 -11.75 -28.28
CA PRO A 268 12.31 -12.39 -28.79
C PRO A 268 13.24 -11.38 -29.44
N THR A 269 14.49 -11.39 -29.00
CA THR A 269 15.52 -10.42 -29.40
C THR A 269 16.76 -11.16 -29.83
N TRP A 270 17.26 -10.87 -31.03
CA TRP A 270 18.44 -11.51 -31.59
C TRP A 270 19.57 -10.48 -31.75
N ILE A 271 20.80 -10.95 -31.74
CA ILE A 271 22.00 -10.13 -31.95
C ILE A 271 22.51 -10.37 -33.36
N ALA A 272 22.85 -9.29 -34.05
CA ALA A 272 23.59 -9.30 -35.30
C ALA A 272 24.89 -8.50 -35.13
N GLU A 273 26.02 -9.06 -35.52
CA GLU A 273 27.32 -8.38 -35.49
C GLU A 273 27.43 -7.33 -36.60
N ASP A 274 26.79 -7.57 -37.75
CA ASP A 274 26.82 -6.70 -38.92
C ASP A 274 25.49 -6.62 -39.68
N SER A 275 25.47 -5.86 -40.78
CA SER A 275 24.28 -5.66 -41.59
C SER A 275 23.84 -6.90 -42.38
N ALA A 276 24.76 -7.80 -42.74
CA ALA A 276 24.43 -9.02 -43.47
C ALA A 276 23.74 -10.03 -42.55
N GLU A 277 24.26 -10.21 -41.33
CA GLU A 277 23.65 -11.03 -40.31
C GLU A 277 22.28 -10.46 -39.87
N ALA A 278 22.17 -9.13 -39.73
CA ALA A 278 20.90 -8.48 -39.40
C ALA A 278 19.81 -8.76 -40.44
N VAL A 279 20.16 -8.79 -41.73
CA VAL A 279 19.24 -9.19 -42.81
C VAL A 279 18.85 -10.65 -42.70
N HIS A 280 19.82 -11.54 -42.50
CA HIS A 280 19.55 -12.97 -42.37
C HIS A 280 18.59 -13.27 -41.22
N ILE A 281 18.82 -12.65 -40.06
CA ILE A 281 17.96 -12.76 -38.89
C ILE A 281 16.56 -12.17 -39.19
N ALA A 282 16.48 -11.01 -39.83
CA ALA A 282 15.20 -10.39 -40.19
C ALA A 282 14.35 -11.25 -41.14
N GLU A 283 14.99 -11.98 -42.08
CA GLU A 283 14.31 -12.92 -42.97
C GLU A 283 13.72 -14.12 -42.22
N GLN A 284 14.39 -14.60 -41.17
CA GLN A 284 13.90 -15.69 -40.33
C GLN A 284 12.74 -15.25 -39.41
N ILE A 285 12.83 -14.05 -38.84
CA ILE A 285 11.80 -13.49 -37.94
C ILE A 285 10.53 -13.13 -38.71
N GLY A 286 10.70 -12.61 -39.94
CA GLY A 286 9.64 -12.03 -40.73
C GLY A 286 9.46 -10.52 -40.49
N TYR A 287 9.04 -9.82 -41.53
CA TYR A 287 8.90 -8.37 -41.56
C TYR A 287 7.49 -7.92 -41.07
N PRO A 288 7.35 -6.70 -40.50
CA PRO A 288 8.40 -5.71 -40.28
C PRO A 288 9.21 -5.94 -39.00
N VAL A 289 10.48 -5.53 -39.03
CA VAL A 289 11.43 -5.62 -37.90
C VAL A 289 11.91 -4.25 -37.43
N ALA A 290 12.50 -4.22 -36.24
CA ALA A 290 13.25 -3.10 -35.68
C ALA A 290 14.73 -3.45 -35.53
N LEU A 291 15.60 -2.48 -35.78
CA LEU A 291 17.02 -2.53 -35.46
C LEU A 291 17.35 -1.54 -34.36
N LYS A 292 18.12 -1.98 -33.36
CA LYS A 292 18.62 -1.12 -32.27
C LYS A 292 20.12 -1.32 -32.09
N LEU A 293 20.87 -0.23 -31.91
CA LEU A 293 22.30 -0.28 -31.60
C LEU A 293 22.53 -1.00 -30.26
N ARG A 294 23.53 -1.90 -30.23
CA ARG A 294 24.06 -2.51 -29.01
C ARG A 294 25.46 -1.95 -28.74
N SER A 295 25.59 -1.12 -27.71
CA SER A 295 26.88 -0.56 -27.30
C SER A 295 26.84 -0.20 -25.82
N PRO A 296 27.77 -0.70 -24.98
CA PRO A 296 27.86 -0.29 -23.57
C PRO A 296 28.22 1.18 -23.40
N ASP A 297 28.87 1.78 -24.39
CA ASP A 297 29.34 3.16 -24.33
C ASP A 297 28.27 4.17 -24.78
N ILE A 298 27.12 3.70 -25.29
CA ILE A 298 26.02 4.54 -25.80
C ILE A 298 24.68 4.05 -25.21
N PRO A 299 24.33 4.47 -23.97
CA PRO A 299 23.12 4.01 -23.28
C PRO A 299 21.83 4.55 -23.93
N HIS A 300 21.82 5.80 -24.38
CA HIS A 300 20.66 6.43 -25.03
C HIS A 300 20.72 6.27 -26.56
N LYS A 301 20.35 5.07 -27.03
CA LYS A 301 20.39 4.68 -28.46
C LYS A 301 19.71 5.70 -29.39
N SER A 302 18.62 6.33 -28.94
CA SER A 302 17.88 7.33 -29.73
C SER A 302 18.67 8.62 -30.00
N GLU A 303 19.58 9.03 -29.10
CA GLU A 303 20.39 10.24 -29.26
C GLU A 303 21.34 10.14 -30.46
N VAL A 304 21.78 8.93 -30.77
CA VAL A 304 22.61 8.63 -31.95
C VAL A 304 21.80 8.14 -33.14
N GLN A 305 20.46 8.29 -33.09
CA GLN A 305 19.53 7.72 -34.07
C GLN A 305 19.82 6.21 -34.31
N GLY A 306 20.23 5.51 -33.25
CA GLY A 306 20.60 4.10 -33.24
C GLY A 306 19.39 3.17 -33.15
N VAL A 307 18.17 3.68 -33.35
CA VAL A 307 16.93 2.89 -33.37
C VAL A 307 16.23 3.16 -34.68
N MET A 308 15.99 2.11 -35.46
CA MET A 308 15.25 2.14 -36.72
C MET A 308 14.08 1.15 -36.63
N LEU A 309 12.86 1.65 -36.81
CA LEU A 309 11.63 0.88 -36.63
C LEU A 309 10.94 0.64 -37.97
N TYR A 310 10.06 -0.36 -38.02
CA TYR A 310 9.21 -0.67 -39.17
C TYR A 310 9.96 -0.92 -40.49
N LEU A 311 11.09 -1.62 -40.43
CA LEU A 311 11.85 -2.04 -41.62
C LEU A 311 11.12 -3.23 -42.26
N ARG A 312 10.72 -3.11 -43.53
CA ARG A 312 9.81 -4.02 -44.23
C ARG A 312 10.50 -4.93 -45.24
N THR A 313 11.77 -4.67 -45.55
CA THR A 313 12.51 -5.42 -46.57
C THR A 313 13.97 -5.61 -46.16
N ALA A 314 14.63 -6.62 -46.73
CA ALA A 314 16.06 -6.87 -46.55
C ALA A 314 16.91 -5.64 -46.88
N THR A 315 16.59 -4.94 -47.97
CA THR A 315 17.30 -3.73 -48.39
C THR A 315 17.16 -2.58 -47.39
N GLU A 316 15.97 -2.43 -46.77
CA GLU A 316 15.76 -1.43 -45.72
C GLU A 316 16.56 -1.78 -44.46
N VAL A 317 16.58 -3.05 -44.06
CA VAL A 317 17.37 -3.55 -42.92
C VAL A 317 18.86 -3.30 -43.13
N GLN A 318 19.40 -3.70 -44.28
CA GLN A 318 20.83 -3.52 -44.58
C GLN A 318 21.23 -2.05 -44.53
N ARG A 319 20.48 -1.18 -45.23
CA ARG A 319 20.75 0.27 -45.25
C ARG A 319 20.66 0.90 -43.87
N ALA A 320 19.67 0.50 -43.08
CA ALA A 320 19.50 1.00 -41.73
C ALA A 320 20.65 0.56 -40.81
N ALA A 321 21.06 -0.70 -40.88
CA ALA A 321 22.19 -1.26 -40.13
C ALA A 321 23.50 -0.53 -40.47
N ASP A 322 23.84 -0.42 -41.75
CA ASP A 322 25.04 0.29 -42.21
C ASP A 322 25.03 1.75 -41.76
N ALA A 323 23.89 2.43 -41.91
CA ALA A 323 23.76 3.83 -41.49
C ALA A 323 23.93 4.03 -39.98
N ILE A 324 23.42 3.13 -39.15
CA ILE A 324 23.60 3.18 -37.69
C ILE A 324 25.09 3.00 -37.36
N LEU A 325 25.72 1.94 -37.87
CA LEU A 325 27.11 1.61 -37.56
C LEU A 325 28.09 2.70 -38.04
N ASP A 326 27.90 3.22 -39.25
CA ASP A 326 28.73 4.29 -39.80
C ASP A 326 28.58 5.59 -39.02
N ARG A 327 27.36 5.95 -38.62
CA ARG A 327 27.12 7.17 -37.83
C ARG A 327 27.80 7.10 -36.47
N VAL A 328 27.69 5.94 -35.80
CA VAL A 328 28.33 5.73 -34.50
C VAL A 328 29.84 5.77 -34.63
N LYS A 329 30.43 5.07 -35.61
CA LYS A 329 31.89 5.10 -35.86
C LYS A 329 32.42 6.51 -36.12
N ARG A 330 31.64 7.38 -36.77
CA ARG A 330 32.03 8.79 -37.02
C ARG A 330 31.87 9.68 -35.79
N THR A 331 30.77 9.53 -35.06
CA THR A 331 30.40 10.43 -33.96
C THR A 331 31.08 10.03 -32.64
N TYR A 332 31.27 8.72 -32.44
CA TYR A 332 31.88 8.11 -31.26
C TYR A 332 32.93 7.05 -31.68
N PRO A 333 34.08 7.47 -32.26
CA PRO A 333 35.07 6.54 -32.81
C PRO A 333 35.73 5.62 -31.77
N GLN A 334 35.63 5.96 -30.48
CA GLN A 334 36.15 5.17 -29.37
C GLN A 334 35.09 4.26 -28.73
N ALA A 335 33.82 4.35 -29.16
CA ALA A 335 32.75 3.52 -28.60
C ALA A 335 32.90 2.07 -29.07
N ARG A 336 32.77 1.13 -28.13
CA ARG A 336 32.70 -0.30 -28.37
C ARG A 336 31.31 -0.62 -28.90
N ILE A 337 31.24 -1.10 -30.13
CA ILE A 337 30.00 -1.52 -30.77
C ILE A 337 29.94 -3.04 -30.68
N HIS A 338 28.95 -3.57 -29.97
CA HIS A 338 28.72 -5.01 -29.83
C HIS A 338 27.70 -5.56 -30.84
N GLY A 339 27.39 -4.77 -31.88
CA GLY A 339 26.47 -5.11 -32.96
C GLY A 339 25.12 -4.38 -32.90
N LEU A 340 24.09 -5.05 -33.39
CA LEU A 340 22.71 -4.60 -33.51
C LEU A 340 21.77 -5.63 -32.89
N LEU A 341 20.71 -5.16 -32.24
CA LEU A 341 19.59 -5.99 -31.83
C LEU A 341 18.54 -5.99 -32.94
N VAL A 342 18.10 -7.17 -33.34
CA VAL A 342 17.00 -7.37 -34.30
C VAL A 342 15.78 -7.89 -33.54
N GLN A 343 14.64 -7.22 -33.70
CA GLN A 343 13.38 -7.56 -33.03
C GLN A 343 12.21 -7.50 -34.02
N SER A 344 11.20 -8.37 -33.85
CA SER A 344 9.93 -8.21 -34.55
C SER A 344 9.21 -6.94 -34.09
N MET A 345 8.47 -6.28 -34.98
CA MET A 345 7.64 -5.14 -34.58
C MET A 345 6.42 -5.64 -33.79
N ALA A 346 6.34 -5.30 -32.50
CA ALA A 346 5.09 -5.45 -31.76
C ALA A 346 3.96 -4.63 -32.38
N ASN A 347 2.75 -5.18 -32.34
CA ASN A 347 1.55 -4.46 -32.74
C ASN A 347 1.25 -3.34 -31.73
N ARG A 348 1.52 -2.10 -32.13
CA ARG A 348 1.24 -0.90 -31.31
C ARG A 348 -0.17 -0.35 -31.53
N ALA A 349 -0.93 -0.88 -32.48
CA ALA A 349 -2.25 -0.33 -32.81
C ALA A 349 -3.21 -0.51 -31.62
N GLY A 350 -3.59 0.61 -30.99
CA GLY A 350 -4.48 0.61 -29.83
C GLY A 350 -3.80 0.21 -28.51
N ALA A 351 -2.48 -0.04 -28.51
CA ALA A 351 -1.72 -0.35 -27.31
C ALA A 351 -1.31 0.94 -26.57
N GLN A 352 -1.28 0.88 -25.25
CA GLN A 352 -0.76 1.95 -24.41
C GLN A 352 0.69 1.66 -24.03
N GLU A 353 1.58 2.65 -24.21
CA GLU A 353 2.98 2.57 -23.79
C GLU A 353 3.10 3.02 -22.34
N LEU A 354 3.51 2.10 -21.47
CA LEU A 354 3.76 2.32 -20.05
C LEU A 354 5.25 2.15 -19.75
N ARG A 355 5.67 2.59 -18.57
CA ARG A 355 7.00 2.34 -18.02
C ARG A 355 6.87 1.81 -16.60
N ILE A 356 7.62 0.75 -16.31
CA ILE A 356 7.77 0.21 -14.96
C ILE A 356 9.26 0.29 -14.63
N ALA A 357 9.60 0.97 -13.54
CA ALA A 357 10.97 1.09 -13.08
C ALA A 357 11.09 0.65 -11.62
N VAL A 358 12.25 0.09 -11.28
CA VAL A 358 12.65 -0.25 -9.93
C VAL A 358 13.96 0.44 -9.63
N GLU A 359 13.99 1.23 -8.56
CA GLU A 359 15.18 1.96 -8.12
C GLU A 359 15.36 1.83 -6.60
N GLN A 360 16.60 1.98 -6.13
CA GLN A 360 16.91 1.99 -4.70
C GLN A 360 16.83 3.41 -4.15
N ASP A 361 15.89 3.66 -3.24
CA ASP A 361 15.84 4.85 -2.41
C ASP A 361 16.74 4.69 -1.18
N ALA A 362 17.40 5.78 -0.80
CA ALA A 362 18.38 5.77 0.29
C ALA A 362 17.76 5.45 1.67
N ILE A 363 16.44 5.67 1.84
CA ILE A 363 15.72 5.51 3.11
C ILE A 363 14.86 4.25 3.07
N PHE A 364 14.09 4.05 1.99
CA PHE A 364 13.08 2.99 1.91
C PHE A 364 13.52 1.75 1.12
N GLY A 365 14.73 1.76 0.55
CA GLY A 365 15.23 0.66 -0.27
C GLY A 365 14.50 0.58 -1.62
N PRO A 366 14.16 -0.62 -2.13
CA PRO A 366 13.62 -0.75 -3.47
C PRO A 366 12.24 -0.10 -3.60
N LEU A 367 12.03 0.66 -4.67
CA LEU A 367 10.75 1.29 -5.02
C LEU A 367 10.27 0.78 -6.37
N ILE A 368 8.99 0.43 -6.50
CA ILE A 368 8.36 0.14 -7.79
C ILE A 368 7.63 1.39 -8.29
N MET A 369 7.98 1.85 -9.48
CA MET A 369 7.44 3.05 -10.12
C MET A 369 6.64 2.69 -11.37
N LEU A 370 5.48 3.32 -11.54
CA LEU A 370 4.58 3.13 -12.66
C LEU A 370 4.15 4.47 -13.27
N GLY A 371 4.19 4.58 -14.60
CA GLY A 371 3.64 5.72 -15.32
C GLY A 371 3.60 5.50 -16.83
N GLU A 372 3.25 6.54 -17.59
CA GLU A 372 3.21 6.50 -19.06
C GLU A 372 4.62 6.59 -19.67
N GLY A 373 4.89 5.83 -20.74
CA GLY A 373 6.21 5.68 -21.36
C GLY A 373 6.71 6.86 -22.21
N GLY A 374 6.31 8.10 -21.89
CA GLY A 374 6.63 9.31 -22.66
C GLY A 374 8.00 9.94 -22.40
N ILE A 375 8.33 10.98 -23.17
CA ILE A 375 9.65 11.64 -23.23
C ILE A 375 10.04 12.36 -21.91
N GLU A 376 9.09 12.75 -21.06
CA GLU A 376 9.35 13.54 -19.85
C GLU A 376 9.27 12.73 -18.54
N TRP A 377 9.86 11.54 -18.46
CA TRP A 377 9.85 10.75 -17.21
C TRP A 377 10.57 11.46 -16.05
N ARG A 378 9.82 12.25 -15.27
CA ARG A 378 10.27 12.93 -14.05
C ARG A 378 9.72 12.19 -12.84
N GLN A 379 10.63 11.58 -12.07
CA GLN A 379 10.29 10.75 -10.91
C GLN A 379 9.50 11.52 -9.84
N GLU A 380 9.66 12.84 -9.74
CA GLU A 380 8.99 13.59 -8.69
C GLU A 380 7.48 13.70 -8.91
N ASN A 381 7.02 13.81 -10.16
CA ASN A 381 5.63 14.22 -10.46
C ASN A 381 4.87 13.31 -11.43
N GLN A 382 5.54 12.46 -12.21
CA GLN A 382 4.89 11.69 -13.29
C GLN A 382 4.76 10.19 -13.01
N VAL A 383 5.14 9.73 -11.82
CA VAL A 383 5.21 8.29 -11.50
C VAL A 383 4.44 7.99 -10.22
N ALA A 384 3.63 6.94 -10.23
CA ALA A 384 3.07 6.38 -9.02
C ALA A 384 4.12 5.45 -8.41
N VAL A 385 4.30 5.52 -7.10
CA VAL A 385 5.34 4.77 -6.38
C VAL A 385 4.67 3.83 -5.40
N ALA A 386 5.18 2.60 -5.30
CA ALA A 386 4.84 1.68 -4.24
C ALA A 386 6.09 1.02 -3.67
N LEU A 387 5.99 0.62 -2.41
CA LEU A 387 7.00 -0.19 -1.73
C LEU A 387 6.69 -1.68 -1.99
N PRO A 388 7.62 -2.48 -2.51
CA PRO A 388 7.49 -3.92 -2.46
C PRO A 388 7.58 -4.38 -0.99
N PRO A 389 6.99 -5.51 -0.63
CA PRO A 389 6.28 -6.48 -1.48
C PRO A 389 4.87 -6.03 -1.92
N LEU A 390 4.46 -6.40 -3.15
CA LEU A 390 3.12 -6.14 -3.70
C LEU A 390 2.29 -7.42 -3.81
N ASN A 391 1.03 -7.35 -3.39
CA ASN A 391 -0.01 -8.30 -3.76
C ASN A 391 -0.96 -7.68 -4.80
N MET A 392 -1.98 -8.42 -5.24
CA MET A 392 -2.95 -7.94 -6.23
C MET A 392 -3.71 -6.67 -5.80
N ALA A 393 -4.01 -6.52 -4.51
CA ALA A 393 -4.73 -5.36 -3.99
C ALA A 393 -3.85 -4.11 -3.98
N LEU A 394 -2.62 -4.22 -3.49
CA LEU A 394 -1.61 -3.14 -3.48
C LEU A 394 -1.23 -2.73 -4.91
N ALA A 395 -0.98 -3.69 -5.79
CA ALA A 395 -0.68 -3.42 -7.19
C ALA A 395 -1.86 -2.73 -7.90
N ARG A 396 -3.09 -3.19 -7.65
CA ARG A 396 -4.30 -2.53 -8.17
C ARG A 396 -4.44 -1.10 -7.65
N TYR A 397 -4.11 -0.84 -6.38
CA TYR A 397 -4.11 0.50 -5.83
C TYR A 397 -3.11 1.40 -6.56
N LEU A 398 -1.87 0.92 -6.76
CA LEU A 398 -0.84 1.64 -7.52
C LEU A 398 -1.32 2.02 -8.93
N VAL A 399 -1.93 1.08 -9.66
CA VAL A 399 -2.47 1.35 -11.01
C VAL A 399 -3.58 2.39 -10.96
N LEU A 400 -4.55 2.25 -10.05
CA LEU A 400 -5.66 3.20 -9.92
C LEU A 400 -5.17 4.60 -9.53
N GLN A 401 -4.15 4.70 -8.67
CA GLN A 401 -3.51 5.96 -8.31
C GLN A 401 -2.79 6.58 -9.51
N ALA A 402 -2.10 5.77 -10.32
CA ALA A 402 -1.44 6.24 -11.54
C ALA A 402 -2.46 6.81 -12.55
N VAL A 403 -3.60 6.13 -12.74
CA VAL A 403 -4.67 6.59 -13.64
C VAL A 403 -5.36 7.85 -13.10
N LYS A 404 -5.81 7.84 -11.84
CA LYS A 404 -6.51 8.99 -11.22
C LYS A 404 -5.62 10.22 -11.05
N GLY A 405 -4.33 10.01 -10.80
CA GLY A 405 -3.34 11.09 -10.70
C GLY A 405 -2.88 11.62 -12.07
N GLY A 406 -3.42 11.12 -13.18
CA GLY A 406 -3.04 11.55 -14.53
C GLY A 406 -1.63 11.11 -14.96
N LYS A 407 -0.99 10.22 -14.21
CA LYS A 407 0.35 9.66 -14.45
C LYS A 407 0.32 8.59 -15.55
N ILE A 408 -0.82 7.93 -15.68
CA ILE A 408 -1.23 7.16 -16.86
C ILE A 408 -2.43 7.89 -17.45
N ARG A 409 -2.30 8.48 -18.64
CA ARG A 409 -3.43 9.13 -19.28
C ARG A 409 -4.46 8.08 -19.67
N GLY A 410 -5.72 8.29 -19.27
CA GLY A 410 -6.86 7.56 -19.81
C GLY A 410 -7.11 8.01 -21.25
N ARG A 411 -6.27 7.59 -22.20
CA ARG A 411 -6.57 7.81 -23.62
C ARG A 411 -7.81 6.98 -23.96
N SER A 412 -8.65 7.51 -24.84
CA SER A 412 -9.72 6.75 -25.49
C SER A 412 -9.10 5.70 -26.43
N ALA A 413 -8.37 4.74 -25.88
CA ALA A 413 -8.01 3.54 -26.60
C ALA A 413 -9.32 2.81 -26.93
N LEU A 414 -9.36 2.13 -28.08
CA LEU A 414 -10.49 1.27 -28.47
C LEU A 414 -10.81 0.19 -27.41
N ARG A 415 -9.86 -0.06 -26.49
CA ARG A 415 -9.99 -0.96 -25.35
C ARG A 415 -9.46 -0.27 -24.08
N PRO A 416 -10.17 -0.37 -22.94
CA PRO A 416 -9.67 0.15 -21.67
C PRO A 416 -8.42 -0.62 -21.21
N LEU A 417 -7.58 0.03 -20.38
CA LEU A 417 -6.44 -0.61 -19.74
C LEU A 417 -6.91 -1.76 -18.83
N ASP A 418 -6.35 -2.96 -19.01
CA ASP A 418 -6.61 -4.11 -18.14
C ASP A 418 -5.92 -3.93 -16.78
N ILE A 419 -6.65 -3.33 -15.84
CA ILE A 419 -6.18 -3.08 -14.47
C ILE A 419 -5.76 -4.39 -13.77
N PRO A 420 -6.58 -5.47 -13.75
CA PRO A 420 -6.14 -6.76 -13.22
C PRO A 420 -4.85 -7.29 -13.86
N GLY A 421 -4.74 -7.27 -15.19
CA GLY A 421 -3.55 -7.77 -15.89
C GLY A 421 -2.28 -6.99 -15.55
N LEU A 422 -2.35 -5.65 -15.53
CA LEU A 422 -1.22 -4.80 -15.13
C LEU A 422 -0.85 -4.99 -13.66
N SER A 423 -1.85 -5.24 -12.79
CA SER A 423 -1.61 -5.53 -11.38
C SER A 423 -0.82 -6.84 -11.21
N ARG A 424 -1.15 -7.87 -12.00
CA ARG A 424 -0.38 -9.14 -12.00
C ARG A 424 1.06 -8.91 -12.44
N LEU A 425 1.28 -8.12 -13.49
CA LEU A 425 2.62 -7.76 -13.97
C LEU A 425 3.46 -7.09 -12.88
N LEU A 426 2.87 -6.15 -12.14
CA LEU A 426 3.55 -5.46 -11.02
C LEU A 426 3.87 -6.41 -9.86
N VAL A 427 2.99 -7.39 -9.57
CA VAL A 427 3.28 -8.44 -8.58
C VAL A 427 4.45 -9.32 -9.03
N GLN A 428 4.51 -9.70 -10.31
CA GLN A 428 5.63 -10.47 -10.86
C GLN A 428 6.95 -9.68 -10.77
N VAL A 429 6.92 -8.38 -11.10
CA VAL A 429 8.08 -7.49 -10.90
C VAL A 429 8.47 -7.42 -9.42
N SER A 430 7.50 -7.28 -8.51
CA SER A 430 7.77 -7.29 -7.07
C SER A 430 8.45 -8.59 -6.63
N ASN A 431 7.98 -9.74 -7.10
CA ASN A 431 8.54 -11.04 -6.76
C ASN A 431 9.99 -11.18 -7.24
N LEU A 432 10.28 -10.79 -8.48
CA LEU A 432 11.64 -10.77 -9.03
C LEU A 432 12.58 -9.95 -8.15
N ILE A 433 12.16 -8.74 -7.75
CA ILE A 433 13.00 -7.85 -6.97
C ILE A 433 13.21 -8.36 -5.55
N LEU A 434 12.21 -9.01 -4.95
CA LEU A 434 12.34 -9.60 -3.60
C LEU A 434 13.31 -10.79 -3.58
N ASP A 435 13.20 -11.67 -4.58
CA ASP A 435 13.96 -12.92 -4.70
C ASP A 435 15.42 -12.68 -5.14
N CYS A 436 15.65 -11.70 -6.01
CA CYS A 436 16.98 -11.35 -6.56
C CYS A 436 17.50 -10.00 -6.00
N PRO A 437 18.07 -9.95 -4.79
CA PRO A 437 18.58 -8.71 -4.18
C PRO A 437 19.76 -8.08 -4.93
N GLU A 438 20.42 -8.83 -5.81
CA GLU A 438 21.50 -8.34 -6.68
C GLU A 438 21.00 -7.33 -7.72
N ILE A 439 19.69 -7.32 -8.01
CA ILE A 439 19.08 -6.37 -8.94
C ILE A 439 18.94 -5.01 -8.23
N THR A 440 19.85 -4.10 -8.55
CA THR A 440 19.83 -2.74 -8.00
C THR A 440 18.92 -1.81 -8.78
N ARG A 441 18.76 -2.03 -10.09
CA ARG A 441 17.85 -1.26 -10.93
C ARG A 441 17.21 -2.14 -11.99
N LEU A 442 15.92 -1.94 -12.24
CA LEU A 442 15.20 -2.55 -13.35
C LEU A 442 14.42 -1.47 -14.07
N ASP A 443 14.60 -1.33 -15.37
CA ASP A 443 13.88 -0.34 -16.18
C ASP A 443 13.22 -1.05 -17.37
N ILE A 444 11.89 -1.14 -17.34
CA ILE A 444 11.08 -1.76 -18.38
C ILE A 444 10.41 -0.64 -19.16
N HIS A 445 10.99 -0.29 -20.31
CA HIS A 445 10.53 0.84 -21.12
C HIS A 445 10.67 0.60 -22.62
N PRO A 446 9.57 0.54 -23.39
CA PRO A 446 8.18 0.54 -22.94
C PRO A 446 7.65 -0.86 -22.57
N VAL A 447 6.69 -0.89 -21.64
CA VAL A 447 5.68 -1.95 -21.53
C VAL A 447 4.55 -1.61 -22.48
N LEU A 448 4.25 -2.49 -23.44
CA LEU A 448 3.05 -2.37 -24.25
C LEU A 448 1.87 -3.07 -23.58
N ALA A 449 0.83 -2.31 -23.26
CA ALA A 449 -0.44 -2.83 -22.78
C ALA A 449 -1.45 -2.87 -23.93
N SER A 450 -1.84 -4.07 -24.38
CA SER A 450 -2.80 -4.30 -25.46
C SER A 450 -3.90 -5.26 -25.02
N GLY A 451 -5.04 -4.73 -24.56
CA GLY A 451 -6.06 -5.54 -23.91
C GLY A 451 -5.48 -6.20 -22.66
N SER A 452 -5.50 -7.54 -22.59
CA SER A 452 -4.95 -8.33 -21.49
C SER A 452 -3.50 -8.77 -21.70
N GLU A 453 -2.89 -8.42 -22.83
CA GLU A 453 -1.50 -8.78 -23.15
C GLU A 453 -0.56 -7.62 -22.76
N PHE A 454 0.51 -7.97 -22.04
CA PHE A 454 1.56 -7.06 -21.64
C PHE A 454 2.89 -7.56 -22.20
N THR A 455 3.52 -6.77 -23.07
CA THR A 455 4.80 -7.13 -23.69
C THR A 455 5.89 -6.13 -23.28
N LEU A 456 6.99 -6.65 -22.76
CA LEU A 456 8.16 -5.87 -22.37
C LEU A 456 9.06 -5.69 -23.61
N LEU A 457 9.13 -4.47 -24.17
CA LEU A 457 9.85 -4.23 -25.44
C LEU A 457 11.34 -3.96 -25.27
N ASP A 458 11.69 -3.21 -24.23
CA ASP A 458 13.07 -2.98 -23.81
C ASP A 458 13.13 -3.11 -22.30
N VAL A 459 14.15 -3.83 -21.84
CA VAL A 459 14.45 -4.01 -20.43
C VAL A 459 15.94 -3.77 -20.24
N SER A 460 16.26 -2.92 -19.27
CA SER A 460 17.62 -2.75 -18.76
C SER A 460 17.64 -3.15 -17.29
N MET A 461 18.61 -3.98 -16.92
CA MET A 461 18.80 -4.45 -15.55
C MET A 461 20.21 -4.11 -15.09
N GLN A 462 20.35 -3.47 -13.94
CA GLN A 462 21.65 -3.24 -13.30
C GLN A 462 21.83 -4.22 -12.15
N LEU A 463 23.04 -4.76 -12.05
CA LEU A 463 23.42 -5.77 -11.08
C LEU A 463 24.53 -5.25 -10.18
N ALA A 464 24.47 -5.61 -8.90
CA ALA A 464 25.59 -5.49 -7.98
C ALA A 464 25.66 -6.73 -7.07
N PRO A 465 26.86 -7.18 -6.67
CA PRO A 465 26.98 -8.23 -5.66
C PRO A 465 26.24 -7.85 -4.38
N PHE A 466 25.47 -8.78 -3.83
CA PHE A 466 24.74 -8.59 -2.59
C PHE A 466 25.26 -9.54 -1.51
N VAL A 467 25.43 -9.02 -0.29
CA VAL A 467 25.84 -9.80 0.89
C VAL A 467 25.02 -9.32 2.07
N GLY A 468 24.41 -10.26 2.80
CA GLY A 468 23.60 -9.97 3.99
C GLY A 468 22.19 -10.55 3.87
N ASP A 469 21.28 -10.08 4.72
CA ASP A 469 19.87 -10.45 4.70
C ASP A 469 19.14 -9.68 3.57
N PRO A 470 18.60 -10.37 2.54
CA PRO A 470 17.82 -9.75 1.47
C PRO A 470 16.59 -8.99 1.95
N GLN A 471 16.02 -9.36 3.11
CA GLN A 471 14.84 -8.73 3.68
C GLN A 471 15.18 -7.41 4.38
N ALA A 472 16.40 -7.24 4.89
CA ALA A 472 16.81 -6.05 5.65
C ALA A 472 16.83 -4.76 4.83
N ARG A 473 16.88 -4.85 3.50
CA ARG A 473 16.79 -3.68 2.60
C ARG A 473 15.34 -3.22 2.36
N LEU A 474 14.34 -4.01 2.75
CA LEU A 474 12.95 -3.72 2.49
C LEU A 474 12.40 -2.85 3.61
N ALA A 475 11.71 -1.77 3.26
CA ALA A 475 10.97 -0.98 4.25
C ALA A 475 9.83 -1.77 4.91
N ILE A 476 9.33 -2.82 4.25
CA ILE A 476 8.25 -3.68 4.74
C ILE A 476 8.65 -5.13 4.50
N ARG A 477 8.74 -5.92 5.58
CA ARG A 477 9.04 -7.34 5.47
C ARG A 477 7.83 -8.11 4.91
N PRO A 478 8.03 -9.02 3.94
CA PRO A 478 6.98 -9.92 3.49
C PRO A 478 6.58 -10.86 4.63
N TYR A 479 5.40 -11.47 4.51
CA TYR A 479 5.00 -12.54 5.41
C TYR A 479 5.99 -13.72 5.34
N PRO A 480 6.57 -14.17 6.47
CA PRO A 480 7.62 -15.18 6.47
C PRO A 480 7.05 -16.60 6.49
N HIS A 481 6.66 -17.10 5.31
CA HIS A 481 6.11 -18.45 5.10
C HIS A 481 7.04 -19.56 5.61
N GLU A 482 8.34 -19.35 5.54
CA GLU A 482 9.37 -20.28 6.03
C GLU A 482 9.27 -20.57 7.54
N LEU A 483 8.54 -19.74 8.29
CA LEU A 483 8.30 -19.93 9.72
C LEU A 483 7.03 -20.72 10.03
N GLU A 484 6.27 -21.17 9.02
CA GLU A 484 5.12 -22.04 9.23
C GLU A 484 5.52 -23.49 9.51
N GLU A 485 4.92 -24.10 10.53
CA GLU A 485 5.19 -25.50 10.88
C GLU A 485 3.96 -26.20 11.48
N THR A 486 3.74 -27.46 11.12
CA THR A 486 2.68 -28.29 11.72
C THR A 486 3.23 -29.02 12.94
N ILE A 487 2.60 -28.82 14.09
CA ILE A 487 3.02 -29.39 15.37
C ILE A 487 1.99 -30.37 15.91
N GLY A 488 2.47 -31.52 16.39
CA GLY A 488 1.66 -32.51 17.12
C GLY A 488 1.54 -32.16 18.61
N LEU A 489 0.31 -32.26 19.13
CA LEU A 489 -0.01 -32.10 20.55
C LEU A 489 0.00 -33.45 21.27
N LYS A 490 0.05 -33.41 22.61
CA LYS A 490 0.08 -34.64 23.44
C LYS A 490 -1.16 -35.52 23.33
N ASP A 491 -2.30 -34.95 22.95
CA ASP A 491 -3.55 -35.67 22.73
C ASP A 491 -3.61 -36.35 21.34
N GLY A 492 -2.55 -36.23 20.53
CA GLY A 492 -2.47 -36.76 19.18
C GLY A 492 -3.06 -35.83 18.12
N SER A 493 -3.68 -34.72 18.50
CA SER A 493 -4.16 -33.71 17.54
C SER A 493 -3.01 -32.88 16.97
N GLN A 494 -3.26 -32.22 15.84
CA GLN A 494 -2.30 -31.33 15.18
C GLN A 494 -2.76 -29.88 15.20
N CYS A 495 -1.82 -28.96 15.13
CA CYS A 495 -2.07 -27.54 14.95
C CYS A 495 -0.98 -26.92 14.07
N LEU A 496 -1.33 -25.85 13.37
CA LEU A 496 -0.41 -25.05 12.58
C LEU A 496 0.16 -23.93 13.45
N PHE A 497 1.48 -23.85 13.57
CA PHE A 497 2.16 -22.68 14.07
C PHE A 497 2.56 -21.80 12.90
N ARG A 498 2.12 -20.55 12.92
CA ARG A 498 2.47 -19.57 11.88
C ARG A 498 2.57 -18.15 12.44
N PRO A 499 3.28 -17.23 11.79
CA PRO A 499 3.20 -15.81 12.12
C PRO A 499 1.74 -15.32 12.11
N ILE A 500 1.42 -14.37 12.99
CA ILE A 500 0.08 -13.75 13.04
C ILE A 500 -0.15 -12.91 11.78
N LEU A 501 -1.40 -12.88 11.31
CA LEU A 501 -1.83 -12.06 10.19
C LEU A 501 -2.72 -10.91 10.68
N PRO A 502 -2.73 -9.74 10.02
CA PRO A 502 -3.70 -8.67 10.26
C PRO A 502 -5.16 -9.17 10.30
N GLU A 503 -5.51 -10.12 9.44
CA GLU A 503 -6.84 -10.74 9.32
C GLU A 503 -7.21 -11.64 10.51
N ASP A 504 -6.26 -12.00 11.36
CA ASP A 504 -6.50 -12.83 12.55
C ASP A 504 -7.26 -12.10 13.65
N GLU A 505 -7.50 -10.79 13.52
CA GLU A 505 -8.15 -9.97 14.54
C GLU A 505 -9.46 -10.60 15.10
N PRO A 506 -10.40 -11.12 14.28
CA PRO A 506 -11.61 -11.77 14.80
C PRO A 506 -11.31 -13.11 15.50
N ALA A 507 -10.36 -13.89 14.99
CA ALA A 507 -9.96 -15.16 15.59
C ALA A 507 -9.22 -14.95 16.91
N LEU A 508 -8.43 -13.88 17.02
CA LEU A 508 -7.73 -13.46 18.21
C LEU A 508 -8.72 -12.97 19.28
N LYS A 509 -9.75 -12.20 18.89
CA LYS A 509 -10.86 -11.85 19.80
C LYS A 509 -11.53 -13.09 20.35
N HIS A 510 -11.93 -14.02 19.47
CA HIS A 510 -12.57 -15.26 19.90
C HIS A 510 -11.69 -16.08 20.84
N PHE A 511 -10.39 -16.13 20.59
CA PHE A 511 -9.42 -16.76 21.47
C PHE A 511 -9.38 -16.11 22.86
N ILE A 512 -9.26 -14.77 22.92
CA ILE A 512 -9.20 -14.02 24.18
C ILE A 512 -10.48 -14.18 24.99
N ASP A 513 -11.65 -14.17 24.35
CA ASP A 513 -12.95 -14.39 25.00
C ASP A 513 -13.07 -15.77 25.67
N ARG A 514 -12.18 -16.72 25.32
CA ARG A 514 -12.10 -18.07 25.88
C ARG A 514 -10.98 -18.25 26.91
N VAL A 515 -10.25 -17.19 27.24
CA VAL A 515 -9.22 -17.18 28.29
C VAL A 515 -9.82 -16.69 29.60
N THR A 516 -9.46 -17.32 30.71
CA THR A 516 -9.95 -16.90 32.04
C THR A 516 -9.43 -15.52 32.42
N LYS A 517 -10.20 -14.76 33.22
CA LYS A 517 -9.78 -13.45 33.74
C LYS A 517 -8.47 -13.52 34.51
N GLU A 518 -8.23 -14.60 35.24
CA GLU A 518 -6.99 -14.84 35.97
C GLU A 518 -5.78 -14.93 35.01
N ASP A 519 -5.90 -15.67 33.91
CA ASP A 519 -4.83 -15.79 32.92
C ASP A 519 -4.56 -14.48 32.17
N LEU A 520 -5.61 -13.70 31.89
CA LEU A 520 -5.45 -12.35 31.32
C LEU A 520 -4.78 -11.41 32.32
N TYR A 521 -5.17 -11.48 33.60
CA TYR A 521 -4.53 -10.70 34.66
C TYR A 521 -3.05 -11.04 34.79
N TYR A 522 -2.66 -12.31 34.76
CA TYR A 522 -1.25 -12.72 34.76
C TYR A 522 -0.47 -12.24 33.54
N ARG A 523 -1.13 -12.09 32.38
CA ARG A 523 -0.48 -11.61 31.16
C ARG A 523 -0.29 -10.10 31.13
N TYR A 524 -1.29 -9.34 31.59
CA TYR A 524 -1.32 -7.89 31.39
C TYR A 524 -1.18 -7.08 32.67
N PHE A 525 -1.00 -7.75 33.82
CA PHE A 525 -0.85 -7.14 35.14
C PHE A 525 -1.97 -6.16 35.51
N SER A 526 -3.13 -6.29 34.87
CA SER A 526 -4.27 -5.40 35.01
C SER A 526 -5.58 -6.14 34.73
N GLU A 527 -6.68 -5.68 35.34
CA GLU A 527 -8.01 -6.17 35.01
C GLU A 527 -8.44 -5.61 33.66
N ILE A 528 -8.44 -6.47 32.64
CA ILE A 528 -8.95 -6.11 31.31
C ILE A 528 -10.42 -6.52 31.21
N ASN A 529 -11.28 -5.54 30.97
CA ASN A 529 -12.73 -5.76 30.84
C ASN A 529 -13.11 -6.25 29.43
N GLU A 530 -12.61 -5.59 28.39
CA GLU A 530 -12.79 -6.00 26.99
C GLU A 530 -11.69 -5.34 26.14
N PHE A 531 -11.19 -6.06 25.13
CA PHE A 531 -10.31 -5.48 24.11
C PHE A 531 -11.14 -4.79 23.03
N THR A 532 -10.75 -3.56 22.72
CA THR A 532 -11.33 -2.81 21.61
C THR A 532 -10.83 -3.33 20.26
N HIS A 533 -11.46 -2.88 19.17
CA HIS A 533 -10.97 -3.14 17.81
C HIS A 533 -9.53 -2.66 17.63
N ASP A 534 -9.22 -1.46 18.15
CA ASP A 534 -7.91 -0.83 17.99
C ASP A 534 -6.82 -1.61 18.75
N ASP A 535 -7.14 -2.12 19.95
CA ASP A 535 -6.21 -2.97 20.71
C ASP A 535 -5.85 -4.25 19.91
N LEU A 536 -6.87 -4.91 19.35
CA LEU A 536 -6.67 -6.15 18.59
C LEU A 536 -5.94 -5.89 17.27
N ALA A 537 -6.25 -4.78 16.59
CA ALA A 537 -5.57 -4.37 15.37
C ALA A 537 -4.08 -4.14 15.62
N ASN A 538 -3.72 -3.45 16.72
CA ASN A 538 -2.33 -3.27 17.13
C ASN A 538 -1.64 -4.62 17.45
N MET A 539 -2.39 -5.62 17.94
CA MET A 539 -1.85 -6.94 18.24
C MET A 539 -1.67 -7.83 17.00
N THR A 540 -2.40 -7.60 15.91
CA THR A 540 -2.31 -8.42 14.69
C THR A 540 -1.51 -7.78 13.57
N GLN A 541 -1.43 -6.45 13.52
CA GLN A 541 -0.68 -5.69 12.51
C GLN A 541 0.74 -5.42 13.00
N ILE A 542 1.57 -6.46 13.00
CA ILE A 542 2.95 -6.38 13.48
C ILE A 542 3.94 -6.10 12.34
N ASP A 543 5.06 -5.47 12.68
CA ASP A 543 6.24 -5.41 11.84
C ASP A 543 7.14 -6.61 12.17
N TYR A 544 7.21 -7.59 11.26
CA TYR A 544 7.98 -8.83 11.45
C TYR A 544 9.48 -8.63 11.69
N ASP A 545 10.02 -7.41 11.52
CA ASP A 545 11.41 -7.07 11.88
C ASP A 545 11.61 -6.83 13.38
N ARG A 546 10.64 -6.14 14.01
CA ARG A 546 10.73 -5.62 15.39
C ARG A 546 9.81 -6.33 16.36
N GLU A 547 8.74 -6.92 15.86
CA GLU A 547 7.78 -7.67 16.65
C GLU A 547 7.47 -8.98 15.92
N MET A 548 7.55 -10.08 16.66
CA MET A 548 7.14 -11.38 16.14
C MET A 548 6.05 -11.96 17.01
N ALA A 549 4.98 -12.43 16.39
CA ALA A 549 3.93 -13.18 17.06
C ALA A 549 3.63 -14.45 16.29
N PHE A 550 3.71 -15.60 16.97
CA PHE A 550 3.27 -16.88 16.42
C PHE A 550 1.93 -17.26 17.03
N VAL A 551 0.99 -17.65 16.17
CA VAL A 551 -0.30 -18.21 16.54
C VAL A 551 -0.30 -19.72 16.33
N ALA A 552 -0.91 -20.44 17.27
CA ALA A 552 -1.26 -21.84 17.10
C ALA A 552 -2.71 -21.93 16.63
N VAL A 553 -2.92 -22.46 15.43
CA VAL A 553 -4.24 -22.55 14.79
C VAL A 553 -4.66 -24.01 14.69
N ARG A 554 -5.88 -24.30 15.16
CA ARG A 554 -6.55 -25.60 15.01
C ARG A 554 -7.99 -25.36 14.59
N ASP A 555 -8.42 -26.00 13.51
CA ASP A 555 -9.77 -25.83 12.93
C ASP A 555 -10.12 -24.35 12.69
N GLU A 556 -9.19 -23.59 12.09
CA GLU A 556 -9.28 -22.13 11.85
C GLU A 556 -9.40 -21.26 13.12
N GLN A 557 -9.25 -21.84 14.31
CA GLN A 557 -9.29 -21.12 15.58
C GLN A 557 -7.90 -20.99 16.19
N ILE A 558 -7.60 -19.79 16.70
CA ILE A 558 -6.41 -19.55 17.50
C ILE A 558 -6.61 -20.21 18.88
N ILE A 559 -5.67 -21.07 19.26
CA ILE A 559 -5.68 -21.79 20.56
C ILE A 559 -4.51 -21.41 21.46
N GLY A 560 -3.55 -20.66 20.95
CA GLY A 560 -2.43 -20.09 21.70
C GLY A 560 -1.67 -19.08 20.87
N VAL A 561 -0.99 -18.17 21.55
CA VAL A 561 -0.18 -17.10 20.95
C VAL A 561 1.09 -16.93 21.78
N THR A 562 2.22 -16.78 21.11
CA THR A 562 3.45 -16.26 21.73
C THR A 562 3.90 -15.03 20.96
N ARG A 563 4.46 -14.04 21.66
CA ARG A 563 4.92 -12.78 21.08
C ARG A 563 6.30 -12.45 21.63
N ALA A 564 7.10 -11.75 20.85
CA ALA A 564 8.35 -11.13 21.24
C ALA A 564 8.41 -9.72 20.63
N LEU A 565 8.62 -8.71 21.46
CA LEU A 565 8.77 -7.32 21.05
C LEU A 565 10.22 -6.90 21.30
N SER A 566 10.95 -6.58 20.24
CA SER A 566 12.33 -6.13 20.30
C SER A 566 12.43 -4.68 20.78
N ASP A 567 13.52 -4.38 21.46
CA ASP A 567 13.95 -3.03 21.78
C ASP A 567 14.36 -2.23 20.52
N PRO A 568 14.56 -0.91 20.61
CA PRO A 568 14.90 -0.08 19.46
C PRO A 568 16.19 -0.50 18.74
N ASP A 569 17.12 -1.13 19.47
CA ASP A 569 18.43 -1.60 19.00
C ASP A 569 18.38 -3.06 18.48
N ASN A 570 17.20 -3.69 18.48
CA ASN A 570 16.96 -5.06 18.04
C ASN A 570 17.92 -6.09 18.66
N THR A 571 18.24 -5.91 19.94
CA THR A 571 19.24 -6.66 20.69
C THR A 571 18.58 -7.52 21.77
N ASP A 572 17.58 -6.96 22.44
CA ASP A 572 16.79 -7.61 23.48
C ASP A 572 15.31 -7.64 23.06
N ALA A 573 14.60 -8.71 23.40
CA ALA A 573 13.15 -8.78 23.18
C ALA A 573 12.38 -9.25 24.42
N GLU A 574 11.24 -8.62 24.67
CA GLU A 574 10.31 -9.02 25.72
C GLU A 574 9.32 -10.04 25.16
N PHE A 575 9.23 -11.23 25.78
CA PHE A 575 8.32 -12.29 25.36
C PHE A 575 7.07 -12.38 26.23
N ALA A 576 5.97 -12.80 25.60
CA ALA A 576 4.76 -13.19 26.28
C ALA A 576 4.15 -14.43 25.61
N VAL A 577 3.57 -15.34 26.41
CA VAL A 577 2.87 -16.51 25.91
C VAL A 577 1.50 -16.63 26.56
N LEU A 578 0.47 -16.91 25.76
CA LEU A 578 -0.89 -17.14 26.22
C LEU A 578 -1.46 -18.38 25.52
N VAL A 579 -2.13 -19.24 26.28
CA VAL A 579 -2.78 -20.44 25.77
C VAL A 579 -4.20 -20.49 26.33
N ARG A 580 -5.14 -21.01 25.54
CA ARG A 580 -6.54 -21.14 25.95
C ARG A 580 -6.62 -21.98 27.24
N SER A 581 -7.35 -21.48 28.24
CA SER A 581 -7.28 -22.03 29.59
C SER A 581 -7.73 -23.50 29.68
N ASP A 582 -8.65 -23.92 28.82
CA ASP A 582 -9.17 -25.29 28.68
C ASP A 582 -8.22 -26.25 27.94
N LEU A 583 -7.16 -25.74 27.29
CA LEU A 583 -6.16 -26.52 26.56
C LEU A 583 -4.79 -26.57 27.27
N LYS A 584 -4.73 -26.13 28.53
CA LYS A 584 -3.53 -26.25 29.35
C LYS A 584 -3.16 -27.72 29.58
N GLY A 585 -1.86 -27.99 29.72
CA GLY A 585 -1.33 -29.34 29.94
C GLY A 585 -0.97 -30.11 28.65
N LEU A 586 -1.48 -29.69 27.50
CA LEU A 586 -1.18 -30.31 26.19
C LEU A 586 0.24 -30.03 25.66
N GLY A 587 1.03 -29.21 26.35
CA GLY A 587 2.39 -28.85 25.95
C GLY A 587 2.48 -27.62 25.04
N LEU A 588 1.35 -27.04 24.64
CA LEU A 588 1.27 -25.94 23.68
C LEU A 588 2.12 -24.72 24.07
N GLY A 589 2.02 -24.25 25.32
CA GLY A 589 2.81 -23.09 25.77
C GLY A 589 4.33 -23.34 25.74
N ARG A 590 4.76 -24.58 25.92
CA ARG A 590 6.17 -24.96 25.79
C ARG A 590 6.61 -24.92 24.33
N GLN A 591 5.86 -25.58 23.44
CA GLN A 591 6.20 -25.63 22.01
C GLN A 591 6.19 -24.23 21.38
N LEU A 592 5.23 -23.38 21.73
CA LEU A 592 5.20 -21.98 21.29
C LEU A 592 6.44 -21.21 21.74
N LEU A 593 6.81 -21.31 23.03
CA LEU A 593 7.98 -20.60 23.54
C LEU A 593 9.29 -21.17 22.97
N GLU A 594 9.39 -22.48 22.75
CA GLU A 594 10.51 -23.12 22.03
C GLU A 594 10.65 -22.56 20.60
N LYS A 595 9.54 -22.42 19.87
CA LYS A 595 9.54 -21.77 18.54
C LYS A 595 10.04 -20.33 18.63
N MET A 596 9.55 -19.55 19.59
CA MET A 596 9.99 -18.16 19.77
C MET A 596 11.49 -18.06 20.07
N ILE A 597 12.02 -18.94 20.92
CA ILE A 597 13.46 -19.00 21.22
C ILE A 597 14.26 -19.36 19.97
N ALA A 598 13.79 -20.31 19.16
CA ALA A 598 14.44 -20.69 17.92
C ALA A 598 14.47 -19.53 16.92
N TYR A 599 13.34 -18.84 16.74
CA TYR A 599 13.25 -17.63 15.92
C TYR A 599 14.20 -16.54 16.43
N ALA A 600 14.16 -16.21 17.72
CA ALA A 600 14.97 -15.15 18.30
C ALA A 600 16.48 -15.39 18.12
N ARG A 601 16.93 -16.66 18.20
CA ARG A 601 18.32 -17.03 17.88
C ARG A 601 18.66 -16.84 16.41
N ALA A 602 17.78 -17.28 15.51
CA ALA A 602 17.99 -17.13 14.07
C ALA A 602 17.98 -15.66 13.63
N HIS A 603 17.15 -14.83 14.26
CA HIS A 603 17.06 -13.39 14.06
C HIS A 603 18.26 -12.62 14.65
N GLY A 604 19.10 -13.28 15.44
CA GLY A 604 20.32 -12.70 15.99
C GLY A 604 20.13 -11.92 17.30
N LEU A 605 18.98 -12.05 17.98
CA LEU A 605 18.76 -11.44 19.29
C LEU A 605 19.75 -11.99 20.32
N THR A 606 20.16 -11.15 21.27
CA THR A 606 21.13 -11.52 22.30
C THR A 606 20.47 -12.08 23.54
N ARG A 607 19.26 -11.61 23.88
CA ARG A 607 18.51 -12.08 25.04
C ARG A 607 16.99 -12.01 24.83
N LEU A 608 16.28 -12.92 25.48
CA LEU A 608 14.84 -12.84 25.70
C LEU A 608 14.55 -12.55 27.17
N THR A 609 13.66 -11.59 27.43
CA THR A 609 13.22 -11.20 28.76
C THR A 609 11.71 -11.34 28.90
N GLY A 610 11.21 -11.50 30.12
CA GLY A 610 9.78 -11.47 30.37
C GLY A 610 9.50 -11.29 31.85
N ILE A 611 8.35 -10.73 32.18
CA ILE A 611 7.94 -10.51 33.56
C ILE A 611 6.70 -11.37 33.84
N THR A 612 6.65 -12.00 35.01
CA THR A 612 5.45 -12.69 35.49
C THR A 612 5.21 -12.44 36.97
N MET A 613 4.05 -12.82 37.51
CA MET A 613 3.78 -12.71 38.94
C MET A 613 4.31 -13.93 39.70
N PRO A 614 4.73 -13.79 40.98
CA PRO A 614 5.17 -14.90 41.83
C PRO A 614 4.17 -16.06 41.94
N ASN A 615 2.87 -15.77 41.80
CA ASN A 615 1.80 -16.76 41.87
C ASN A 615 1.63 -17.58 40.58
N ASN A 616 2.19 -17.14 39.44
CA ASN A 616 2.12 -17.85 38.17
C ASN A 616 3.15 -19.01 38.11
N ARG A 617 2.95 -20.01 38.97
CA ARG A 617 3.83 -21.19 39.08
C ARG A 617 3.97 -21.95 37.75
N GLY A 618 2.94 -21.90 36.91
CA GLY A 618 2.95 -22.51 35.59
C GLY A 618 3.99 -21.89 34.66
N MET A 619 4.02 -20.55 34.58
CA MET A 619 4.99 -19.83 33.77
C MET A 619 6.41 -19.94 34.35
N ILE A 620 6.57 -19.77 35.67
CA ILE A 620 7.87 -19.94 36.34
C ILE A 620 8.45 -21.34 36.05
N GLY A 621 7.66 -22.39 36.24
CA GLY A 621 8.10 -23.77 35.98
C GLY A 621 8.30 -24.09 34.49
N LEU A 622 7.66 -23.35 33.58
CA LEU A 622 7.91 -23.45 32.14
C LEU A 622 9.25 -22.79 31.78
N ALA A 623 9.48 -21.56 32.28
CA ALA A 623 10.69 -20.78 32.04
C ALA A 623 11.94 -21.52 32.55
N GLN A 624 11.90 -22.10 33.76
CA GLN A 624 13.00 -22.93 34.29
C GLN A 624 13.37 -24.09 33.37
N ARG A 625 12.35 -24.80 32.85
CA ARG A 625 12.57 -25.96 31.95
C ARG A 625 13.16 -25.58 30.61
N LEU A 626 12.98 -24.33 30.18
CA LEU A 626 13.53 -23.79 28.94
C LEU A 626 14.85 -23.03 29.15
N GLY A 627 15.38 -23.02 30.37
CA GLY A 627 16.69 -22.47 30.69
C GLY A 627 16.71 -20.98 31.01
N PHE A 628 15.57 -20.35 31.29
CA PHE A 628 15.53 -18.97 31.77
C PHE A 628 16.10 -18.88 33.19
N GLY A 629 16.96 -17.89 33.42
CA GLY A 629 17.27 -17.38 34.75
C GLY A 629 16.05 -16.72 35.36
N ILE A 630 15.89 -16.88 36.68
CA ILE A 630 14.73 -16.40 37.43
C ILE A 630 15.20 -15.53 38.57
N ASP A 631 14.74 -14.29 38.57
CA ASP A 631 14.96 -13.33 39.64
C ASP A 631 13.61 -12.91 40.24
N VAL A 632 13.42 -13.17 41.54
CA VAL A 632 12.15 -12.92 42.24
C VAL A 632 12.28 -11.61 43.02
N GLN A 633 11.57 -10.59 42.58
CA GLN A 633 11.56 -9.26 43.21
C GLN A 633 10.32 -9.13 44.09
N ILE A 634 10.46 -9.51 45.36
CA ILE A 634 9.36 -9.60 46.32
C ILE A 634 8.74 -8.22 46.60
N GLU A 635 9.56 -7.16 46.65
CA GLU A 635 9.11 -5.79 46.92
C GLU A 635 8.22 -5.24 45.80
N ASP A 636 8.53 -5.59 44.55
CA ASP A 636 7.79 -5.16 43.36
C ASP A 636 6.67 -6.11 42.94
N GLY A 637 6.55 -7.27 43.61
CA GLY A 637 5.53 -8.28 43.33
C GLY A 637 5.67 -8.96 41.97
N ILE A 638 6.89 -8.99 41.41
CA ILE A 638 7.18 -9.53 40.07
C ILE A 638 8.30 -10.58 40.09
N VAL A 639 8.38 -11.35 39.01
CA VAL A 639 9.42 -12.33 38.72
C VAL A 639 9.97 -12.05 37.33
N ASN A 640 11.24 -11.69 37.26
CA ASN A 640 11.96 -11.46 36.01
C ASN A 640 12.49 -12.79 35.48
N LEU A 641 12.26 -13.01 34.19
CA LEU A 641 12.69 -14.16 33.43
C LEU A 641 13.71 -13.68 32.39
N THR A 642 14.89 -14.28 32.32
CA THR A 642 15.91 -13.90 31.34
C THR A 642 16.58 -15.10 30.72
N LEU A 643 16.65 -15.15 29.40
CA LEU A 643 17.37 -16.18 28.65
C LEU A 643 18.40 -15.52 27.73
N PRO A 644 19.71 -15.69 27.99
CA PRO A 644 20.74 -15.34 27.02
C PRO A 644 20.67 -16.29 25.82
N LEU A 645 20.68 -15.73 24.62
CA LEU A 645 20.54 -16.46 23.36
C LEU A 645 21.88 -16.68 22.63
N GLN A 646 22.85 -15.82 22.89
CA GLN A 646 24.23 -15.96 22.43
C GLN A 646 25.15 -16.26 23.61
N ALA A 647 26.22 -17.02 23.39
CA ALA A 647 27.25 -17.19 24.40
C ALA A 647 27.93 -15.83 24.63
N GLU A 648 28.01 -15.37 25.88
CA GLU A 648 28.83 -14.21 26.23
C GLU A 648 30.24 -14.45 25.66
N LYS A 649 30.69 -13.57 24.76
CA LYS A 649 32.11 -13.51 24.41
C LYS A 649 32.82 -13.18 25.71
N ALA A 650 33.49 -14.18 26.30
CA ALA A 650 34.35 -13.97 27.46
C ALA A 650 35.33 -12.83 27.11
N GLN A 651 35.27 -11.76 27.89
CA GLN A 651 36.13 -10.58 27.76
C GLN A 651 37.60 -10.91 28.00
#